data_AF-A0A6A6WZD7-F1
#
_entry.id   AF-A0A6A6WZD7-F1
#
_cell.length_a   1.000
_cell.length_b   1.000
_cell.length_c   1.000
_cell.angle_alpha   90.00
_cell.angle_beta   90.00
_cell.angle_gamma   90.00
#
_symmetry.space_group_name_H-M   'P 1'
#
loop_
_entity.id
_entity.type
_entity.pdbx_description
1 polymer ?
#
loop_
_entity_poly.entity_id
_entity_poly.type
_entity_poly.pdbx_seq_one_letter_code
_entity_poly.pdbx_strand_id
1 'polypeptide(L)'
;MERDDAKAQASRRKPVAKALRGPSGRAAVFFTPNAFAAVTVLSATLFSWPLRWIISGAPLLVYSILTGESNGYRILPYIPLWTIFSTLNLVYAVAATSWLLYWVFTICCYTSLLLSCLFQFDTAATLARRAFRTLLHDLHFIQDTISFFNLPALEIDTEVNGLLVIRGFTFSLSTLTGTAHGIEVGIKLSDDMELAIQTEKVTVSLLRKIEIGDVYCNVKGGEYEMSFGSLKSGPKAKVGDDLVSTDTAILKAAASAASAASRDRSAAMRSSFTDGEPPEDVLDTKASRDSIIQLSPDEEEARLRYEEKLRYISETSTINIAIETMKKAAEADEANSNLDSDSKLRAAVCTHIHDQPTIPHPPSQSIRVSTLQNSSSPAVKKFLHRLPFLLRALLSPLSYFHPISIATITTAGSGKWMVSLMQHHLFKHYPTQDGEIRRLEARISAWLADANFAVELGEIHCTAHVPISTSYDIEAHLKLGDFMAYRTLPEAVNLTQVVRLGGADATISIPSYLLPHHEHILPKKLTEDDAMGLEQEINDADGTPNTIQLARELEQLRRDETNIKISAHAHLPAVFDQALLNFVAALVKATKIIEMEKDHEELVLKRAETLEFENELRRTDSAAPDSISIASTDTADTIDSTTSTMQTTSPKSFNKFMRKMDRGFKDMNTNMKDGMRKAGINTVNAVANDRWIAKIVGNIMRKMEKAQGDVGYSGLIPIELAYYRARAEPEKKLLP
;
A
#
# COMPACT_ATOMS: atom_id res chain seq x y z
N MET A 1 0.31 36.78 -37.32
CA MET A 1 0.96 37.96 -36.71
C MET A 1 0.80 37.98 -35.20
N GLU A 2 -0.37 38.25 -34.62
CA GLU A 2 -0.52 38.26 -33.14
C GLU A 2 -0.39 36.86 -32.47
N ARG A 3 -0.62 35.78 -33.25
CA ARG A 3 -0.36 34.38 -32.84
C ARG A 3 1.11 33.95 -32.98
N ASP A 4 1.90 34.65 -33.79
CA ASP A 4 3.31 34.33 -34.02
C ASP A 4 4.20 35.02 -32.97
N ASP A 5 3.80 36.21 -32.53
CA ASP A 5 4.44 36.92 -31.42
C ASP A 5 4.23 36.21 -30.07
N ALA A 6 3.08 35.53 -29.89
CA ALA A 6 2.82 34.67 -28.73
C ALA A 6 3.69 33.40 -28.72
N LYS A 7 4.00 32.83 -29.90
CA LYS A 7 4.94 31.70 -30.06
C LYS A 7 6.40 32.13 -29.85
N ALA A 8 6.76 33.35 -30.25
CA ALA A 8 8.10 33.90 -30.03
C ALA A 8 8.37 34.23 -28.54
N GLN A 9 7.36 34.65 -27.77
CA GLN A 9 7.51 34.94 -26.33
C GLN A 9 7.65 33.69 -25.46
N ALA A 10 7.16 32.52 -25.89
CA ALA A 10 7.34 31.25 -25.18
C ALA A 10 8.77 30.67 -25.28
N SER A 11 9.61 31.20 -26.19
CA SER A 11 10.96 30.69 -26.50
C SER A 11 12.08 31.19 -25.56
N ARG A 12 11.79 32.12 -24.64
CA ARG A 12 12.76 32.59 -23.64
C ARG A 12 12.42 32.00 -22.28
N ARG A 13 13.42 31.39 -21.63
CA ARG A 13 13.43 31.08 -20.20
C ARG A 13 12.60 32.14 -19.47
N LYS A 14 11.54 31.77 -18.72
CA LYS A 14 10.90 32.71 -17.81
C LYS A 14 12.04 33.30 -16.97
N PRO A 15 12.40 34.58 -17.14
CA PRO A 15 13.51 35.13 -16.39
C PRO A 15 13.16 34.95 -14.92
N VAL A 16 14.15 34.60 -14.09
CA VAL A 16 14.03 34.76 -12.63
C VAL A 16 13.37 36.12 -12.42
N ALA A 17 12.24 36.15 -11.68
CA ALA A 17 11.36 37.30 -11.61
C ALA A 17 12.18 38.60 -11.52
N LYS A 18 12.14 39.42 -12.58
CA LYS A 18 12.81 40.73 -12.56
C LYS A 18 12.23 41.47 -11.37
N ALA A 19 13.09 41.83 -10.41
CA ALA A 19 12.67 42.63 -9.28
C ALA A 19 12.00 43.92 -9.81
N LEU A 20 10.72 44.11 -9.49
CA LEU A 20 9.97 45.34 -9.78
C LEU A 20 10.63 46.50 -9.02
N ARG A 21 11.49 47.29 -9.68
CA ARG A 21 12.03 48.53 -9.10
C ARG A 21 12.20 49.63 -10.13
N GLY A 22 11.88 50.85 -9.69
CA GLY A 22 11.85 52.07 -10.49
C GLY A 22 13.22 52.59 -10.95
N PRO A 23 13.23 53.56 -11.88
CA PRO A 23 14.40 53.97 -12.65
C PRO A 23 15.52 54.68 -11.86
N SER A 24 15.29 55.15 -10.64
CA SER A 24 16.27 55.90 -9.84
C SER A 24 17.33 55.05 -9.13
N GLY A 25 17.20 53.72 -9.10
CA GLY A 25 18.12 52.82 -8.39
C GLY A 25 19.27 52.23 -9.21
N ARG A 26 19.34 52.46 -10.53
CA ARG A 26 20.33 51.79 -11.40
C ARG A 26 21.77 52.25 -11.18
N ALA A 27 22.02 53.53 -10.95
CA ALA A 27 23.38 54.08 -10.85
C ALA A 27 24.13 53.68 -9.56
N ALA A 28 23.42 53.57 -8.44
CA ALA A 28 24.02 53.20 -7.15
C ALA A 28 24.45 51.72 -7.07
N VAL A 29 23.84 50.84 -7.88
CA VAL A 29 24.03 49.38 -7.81
C VAL A 29 25.13 48.88 -8.76
N PHE A 30 25.48 49.61 -9.82
CA PHE A 30 26.68 49.29 -10.63
C PHE A 30 27.99 49.64 -9.92
N PHE A 31 27.96 50.60 -9.00
CA PHE A 31 29.13 51.02 -8.22
C PHE A 31 29.48 50.03 -7.10
N THR A 32 28.50 49.33 -6.52
CA THR A 32 28.72 48.44 -5.36
C THR A 32 29.58 47.19 -5.63
N PRO A 33 29.40 46.40 -6.72
CA PRO A 33 30.25 45.23 -6.96
C PRO A 33 31.68 45.61 -7.37
N ASN A 34 31.84 46.66 -8.19
CA ASN A 34 33.16 47.12 -8.64
C ASN A 34 33.95 47.81 -7.52
N ALA A 35 33.27 48.55 -6.63
CA ALA A 35 33.90 49.09 -5.43
C ALA A 35 34.32 47.97 -4.47
N PHE A 36 33.50 46.93 -4.28
CA PHE A 36 33.87 45.77 -3.47
C PHE A 36 35.07 45.01 -4.05
N ALA A 37 35.11 44.79 -5.37
CA ALA A 37 36.26 44.19 -6.05
C ALA A 37 37.53 45.06 -5.90
N ALA A 38 37.43 46.37 -6.07
CA ALA A 38 38.56 47.28 -5.89
C ALA A 38 39.09 47.26 -4.45
N VAL A 39 38.20 47.28 -3.44
CA VAL A 39 38.57 47.24 -2.02
C VAL A 39 39.20 45.90 -1.65
N THR A 40 38.68 44.78 -2.16
CA THR A 40 39.25 43.45 -1.89
C THR A 40 40.61 43.25 -2.53
N VAL A 41 40.82 43.72 -3.77
CA VAL A 41 42.13 43.71 -4.44
C VAL A 41 43.12 44.64 -3.73
N LEU A 42 42.71 45.84 -3.35
CA LEU A 42 43.54 46.78 -2.58
C LEU A 42 43.91 46.20 -1.20
N SER A 43 43.00 45.50 -0.55
CA SER A 43 43.26 44.85 0.74
C SER A 43 44.21 43.67 0.60
N ALA A 44 44.17 42.94 -0.52
CA ALA A 44 45.08 41.84 -0.82
C ALA A 44 46.53 42.30 -1.07
N THR A 45 46.70 43.50 -1.65
CA THR A 45 48.03 44.07 -1.93
C THR A 45 48.63 44.76 -0.72
N LEU A 46 47.80 45.34 0.17
CA LEU A 46 48.24 46.04 1.37
C LEU A 46 48.49 45.12 2.58
N PHE A 47 47.79 43.98 2.67
CA PHE A 47 47.84 43.11 3.85
C PHE A 47 47.97 41.63 3.46
N SER A 48 48.72 40.86 4.27
CA SER A 48 48.89 39.40 4.07
C SER A 48 47.78 38.55 4.69
N TRP A 49 47.07 39.07 5.69
CA TRP A 49 45.95 38.38 6.36
C TRP A 49 44.73 38.10 5.45
N PRO A 50 44.33 39.00 4.52
CA PRO A 50 43.24 38.77 3.57
C PRO A 50 43.51 37.68 2.53
N LEU A 51 44.76 37.27 2.30
CA LEU A 51 45.08 36.24 1.30
C LEU A 51 44.38 34.91 1.62
N ARG A 52 44.36 34.51 2.90
CA ARG A 52 43.66 33.30 3.33
C ARG A 52 42.14 33.42 3.18
N TRP A 53 41.60 34.63 3.33
CA TRP A 53 40.18 34.89 3.10
C TRP A 53 39.82 34.87 1.62
N ILE A 54 40.70 35.37 0.74
CA ILE A 54 40.50 35.33 -0.72
C ILE A 54 40.59 33.90 -1.25
N ILE A 55 41.56 33.11 -0.79
CA ILE A 55 41.72 31.70 -1.18
C ILE A 55 40.52 30.85 -0.75
N SER A 56 39.80 31.23 0.32
CA SER A 56 38.58 30.53 0.74
C SER A 56 37.42 30.62 -0.26
N GLY A 57 37.48 31.55 -1.22
CA GLY A 57 36.42 31.75 -2.22
C GLY A 57 35.22 32.58 -1.72
N ALA A 58 35.17 32.95 -0.44
CA ALA A 58 34.07 33.75 0.11
C ALA A 58 33.92 35.15 -0.56
N PRO A 59 34.99 35.93 -0.80
CA PRO A 59 34.88 37.22 -1.50
C PRO A 59 34.41 37.07 -2.95
N LEU A 60 34.84 36.00 -3.63
CA LEU A 60 34.45 35.69 -5.01
C LEU A 60 32.94 35.37 -5.09
N LEU A 61 32.42 34.64 -4.11
CA LEU A 61 30.99 34.31 -4.02
C LEU A 61 30.14 35.53 -3.69
N VAL A 62 30.60 36.42 -2.80
CA VAL A 62 29.93 37.70 -2.55
C VAL A 62 29.89 38.56 -3.81
N TYR A 63 31.01 38.62 -4.54
CA TYR A 63 31.12 39.37 -5.78
C TYR A 63 30.17 38.82 -6.86
N SER A 64 30.05 37.50 -7.02
CA SER A 64 29.12 36.90 -7.98
C SER A 64 27.67 37.25 -7.63
N ILE A 65 27.29 37.21 -6.36
CA ILE A 65 25.93 37.55 -5.88
C ILE A 65 25.62 39.03 -6.12
N LEU A 66 26.56 39.95 -5.82
CA LEU A 66 26.39 41.39 -6.07
C LEU A 66 26.27 41.70 -7.56
N THR A 67 27.08 41.04 -8.39
CA THR A 67 27.01 41.17 -9.86
C THR A 67 25.71 40.58 -10.42
N GLY A 68 25.21 39.50 -9.81
CA GLY A 68 23.89 38.94 -10.10
C GLY A 68 22.76 39.93 -9.78
N GLU A 69 22.83 40.63 -8.66
CA GLU A 69 21.86 41.68 -8.31
C GLU A 69 21.90 42.85 -9.30
N SER A 70 23.09 43.34 -9.68
CA SER A 70 23.21 44.44 -10.65
C SER A 70 22.64 44.09 -12.02
N ASN A 71 22.71 42.81 -12.41
CA ASN A 71 22.15 42.30 -13.66
C ASN A 71 20.66 41.89 -13.55
N GLY A 72 20.06 41.98 -12.35
CA GLY A 72 18.65 41.69 -12.11
C GLY A 72 18.32 40.22 -11.84
N TYR A 73 19.32 39.36 -11.66
CA TYR A 73 19.17 37.93 -11.36
C TYR A 73 19.52 37.63 -9.90
N ARG A 74 18.59 37.93 -8.98
CA ARG A 74 18.81 37.72 -7.54
C ARG A 74 18.47 36.28 -7.13
N ILE A 75 19.47 35.58 -6.62
CA ILE A 75 19.30 34.30 -5.91
C ILE A 75 18.82 34.66 -4.49
N LEU A 76 17.74 34.02 -4.01
CA LEU A 76 17.10 34.27 -2.70
C LEU A 76 16.57 35.72 -2.53
N PRO A 77 15.49 36.12 -3.25
CA PRO A 77 14.95 37.48 -3.20
C PRO A 77 14.44 37.90 -1.81
N TYR A 78 14.07 36.93 -0.96
CA TYR A 78 13.50 37.15 0.37
C TYR A 78 14.54 37.54 1.42
N ILE A 79 15.82 37.24 1.22
CA ILE A 79 16.88 37.43 2.23
C ILE A 79 17.72 38.65 1.86
N PRO A 80 17.81 39.70 2.70
CA PRO A 80 18.55 40.92 2.38
C PRO A 80 20.07 40.65 2.27
N LEU A 81 20.75 41.24 1.28
CA LEU A 81 22.15 40.91 0.94
C LEU A 81 23.15 41.08 2.09
N TRP A 82 22.93 42.06 2.98
CA TRP A 82 23.78 42.26 4.13
C TRP A 82 23.78 41.03 5.07
N THR A 83 22.67 40.32 5.17
CA THR A 83 22.60 39.09 5.97
C THR A 83 23.45 37.98 5.36
N ILE A 84 23.36 37.76 4.04
CA ILE A 84 24.19 36.78 3.31
C ILE A 84 25.68 37.12 3.46
N PHE A 85 26.03 38.40 3.33
CA PHE A 85 27.40 38.87 3.53
C PHE A 85 27.88 38.64 4.97
N SER A 86 27.06 38.96 5.97
CA SER A 86 27.41 38.80 7.38
C SER A 86 27.53 37.33 7.79
N THR A 87 26.61 36.47 7.33
CA THR A 87 26.61 35.05 7.67
C THR A 87 27.78 34.33 7.00
N LEU A 88 28.08 34.62 5.74
CA LEU A 88 29.21 34.01 5.04
C LEU A 88 30.55 34.36 5.72
N ASN A 89 30.73 35.62 6.13
CA ASN A 89 31.94 36.05 6.83
C ASN A 89 32.01 35.52 8.27
N LEU A 90 30.88 35.37 8.96
CA LEU A 90 30.81 34.75 10.28
C LEU A 90 31.16 33.26 10.21
N VAL A 91 30.64 32.54 9.21
CA VAL A 91 30.98 31.14 8.96
C VAL A 91 32.46 31.00 8.60
N TYR A 92 33.01 31.90 7.77
CA TYR A 92 34.45 31.93 7.50
C TYR A 92 35.27 32.14 8.78
N ALA A 93 34.87 33.06 9.66
CA ALA A 93 35.59 33.33 10.90
C ALA A 93 35.65 32.09 11.81
N VAL A 94 34.54 31.35 11.90
CA VAL A 94 34.49 30.06 12.62
C VAL A 94 35.33 29.00 11.89
N ALA A 95 35.24 28.92 10.56
CA ALA A 95 35.94 27.93 9.74
C ALA A 95 37.46 28.13 9.70
N ALA A 96 37.93 29.36 9.77
CA ALA A 96 39.34 29.70 9.75
C ALA A 96 40.09 29.19 11.00
N THR A 97 39.38 28.83 12.08
CA THR A 97 39.97 28.29 13.31
C THR A 97 40.53 26.87 13.15
N SER A 98 40.07 26.12 12.15
CA SER A 98 40.50 24.73 11.90
C SER A 98 40.96 24.55 10.46
N TRP A 99 42.06 23.81 10.25
CA TRP A 99 42.56 23.53 8.91
C TRP A 99 41.59 22.68 8.08
N LEU A 100 40.96 21.67 8.69
CA LEU A 100 39.99 20.82 8.00
C LEU A 100 38.72 21.60 7.65
N LEU A 101 38.19 22.36 8.61
CA LEU A 101 36.94 23.10 8.42
C LEU A 101 37.11 24.24 7.40
N TYR A 102 38.30 24.83 7.32
CA TYR A 102 38.68 25.77 6.27
C TYR A 102 38.60 25.15 4.87
N TRP A 103 39.14 23.94 4.66
CA TRP A 103 39.07 23.28 3.35
C TRP A 103 37.65 22.84 2.98
N VAL A 104 36.88 22.34 3.95
CA VAL A 104 35.45 22.02 3.75
C VAL A 104 34.68 23.27 3.35
N PHE A 105 34.85 24.37 4.09
CA PHE A 105 34.23 25.66 3.76
C PHE A 105 34.64 26.15 2.36
N THR A 106 35.92 26.03 2.01
CA THR A 106 36.44 26.43 0.69
C THR A 106 35.77 25.62 -0.42
N ILE A 107 35.66 24.29 -0.28
CA ILE A 107 34.95 23.43 -1.23
C ILE A 107 33.47 23.83 -1.35
N CYS A 108 32.80 24.10 -0.23
CA CYS A 108 31.41 24.58 -0.22
C CYS A 108 31.23 25.95 -0.89
N CYS A 109 32.19 26.87 -0.72
CA CYS A 109 32.16 28.19 -1.35
C CYS A 109 32.38 28.08 -2.87
N TYR A 110 33.35 27.29 -3.33
CA TYR A 110 33.59 27.12 -4.78
C TYR A 110 32.46 26.36 -5.49
N THR A 111 31.86 25.37 -4.85
CA THR A 111 30.68 24.68 -5.39
C THR A 111 29.48 25.63 -5.47
N SER A 112 29.26 26.44 -4.43
CA SER A 112 28.20 27.45 -4.39
C SER A 112 28.45 28.60 -5.39
N LEU A 113 29.72 28.98 -5.63
CA LEU A 113 30.13 29.93 -6.66
C LEU A 113 29.78 29.40 -8.05
N LEU A 114 30.10 28.13 -8.32
CA LEU A 114 29.79 27.48 -9.59
C LEU A 114 28.28 27.44 -9.85
N LEU A 115 27.49 27.08 -8.84
CA LEU A 115 26.02 27.12 -8.89
C LEU A 115 25.49 28.55 -9.10
N SER A 116 25.98 29.52 -8.34
CA SER A 116 25.60 30.94 -8.48
C SER A 116 25.87 31.44 -9.90
N CYS A 117 27.06 31.12 -10.44
CA CYS A 117 27.44 31.51 -11.79
C CYS A 117 26.57 30.86 -12.87
N LEU A 118 26.24 29.58 -12.70
CA LEU A 118 25.37 28.84 -13.62
C LEU A 118 23.95 29.43 -13.67
N PHE A 119 23.42 29.89 -12.53
CA PHE A 119 22.07 30.46 -12.47
C PHE A 119 22.01 31.93 -12.90
N GLN A 120 23.06 32.71 -12.64
CA GLN A 120 23.08 34.18 -12.86
C GLN A 120 23.61 34.60 -14.23
N PHE A 121 24.50 33.83 -14.85
CA PHE A 121 25.13 34.20 -16.13
C PHE A 121 24.76 33.21 -17.23
N ASP A 122 24.00 33.66 -18.22
CA ASP A 122 23.60 32.83 -19.36
C ASP A 122 24.81 32.38 -20.22
N THR A 123 25.90 33.16 -20.25
CA THR A 123 27.15 32.79 -20.93
C THR A 123 27.89 31.65 -20.22
N ALA A 124 27.95 31.68 -18.88
CA ALA A 124 28.52 30.59 -18.11
C ALA A 124 27.65 29.33 -18.18
N ALA A 125 26.31 29.49 -18.15
CA ALA A 125 25.36 28.40 -18.33
C ALA A 125 25.49 27.74 -19.71
N THR A 126 25.61 28.54 -20.78
CA THR A 126 25.79 28.01 -22.15
C THR A 126 27.16 27.35 -22.35
N LEU A 127 28.23 27.88 -21.76
CA LEU A 127 29.55 27.25 -21.76
C LEU A 127 29.55 25.92 -20.98
N ALA A 128 28.94 25.91 -19.79
CA ALA A 128 28.77 24.71 -18.99
C ALA A 128 27.92 23.67 -19.74
N ARG A 129 26.83 24.08 -20.39
CA ARG A 129 26.04 23.18 -21.26
C ARG A 129 26.85 22.63 -22.42
N ARG A 130 27.74 23.41 -23.04
CA ARG A 130 28.66 22.89 -24.08
C ARG A 130 29.64 21.87 -23.51
N ALA A 131 30.23 22.14 -22.34
CA ALA A 131 31.15 21.23 -21.65
C ALA A 131 30.46 19.94 -21.17
N PHE A 132 29.24 20.04 -20.64
CA PHE A 132 28.40 18.91 -20.26
C PHE A 132 27.93 18.12 -21.48
N ARG A 133 27.64 18.78 -22.62
CA ARG A 133 27.31 18.12 -23.89
C ARG A 133 28.49 17.30 -24.43
N THR A 134 29.73 17.73 -24.22
CA THR A 134 30.91 16.92 -24.57
C THR A 134 31.22 15.79 -23.58
N LEU A 135 30.84 15.91 -22.31
CA LEU A 135 31.05 14.90 -21.27
C LEU A 135 29.93 13.84 -21.20
N LEU A 136 28.70 14.19 -21.62
CA LEU A 136 27.51 13.35 -21.60
C LEU A 136 27.07 13.04 -23.04
N HIS A 137 28.00 12.54 -23.86
CA HIS A 137 27.84 12.29 -25.30
C HIS A 137 26.58 11.49 -25.68
N ASP A 138 25.97 10.75 -24.73
CA ASP A 138 24.80 9.89 -24.97
C ASP A 138 23.49 10.39 -24.36
N LEU A 139 23.46 11.59 -23.73
CA LEU A 139 22.26 12.21 -23.19
C LEU A 139 21.92 13.48 -23.97
N HIS A 140 21.05 13.32 -24.95
CA HIS A 140 20.70 14.37 -25.91
C HIS A 140 19.72 15.39 -25.28
N PHE A 141 20.17 16.64 -25.15
CA PHE A 141 19.44 17.72 -24.50
C PHE A 141 18.52 18.47 -25.50
N ILE A 142 17.20 18.39 -25.31
CA ILE A 142 16.25 19.38 -25.88
C ILE A 142 16.13 20.50 -24.86
N GLN A 143 16.82 21.63 -25.08
CA GLN A 143 16.94 22.78 -24.16
C GLN A 143 17.46 22.45 -22.75
N ASP A 144 16.68 21.68 -22.00
CA ASP A 144 16.76 21.37 -20.57
C ASP A 144 15.95 20.11 -20.16
N THR A 145 15.25 19.46 -21.10
CA THR A 145 14.42 18.28 -20.86
C THR A 145 14.97 17.06 -21.60
N ILE A 146 15.19 15.98 -20.88
CA ILE A 146 15.55 14.67 -21.45
C ILE A 146 14.28 13.83 -21.46
N SER A 147 13.86 13.37 -22.62
CA SER A 147 12.67 12.55 -22.77
C SER A 147 13.02 11.16 -23.31
N PHE A 148 12.45 10.15 -22.68
CA PHE A 148 12.60 8.75 -23.01
C PHE A 148 11.21 8.20 -23.30
N PHE A 149 11.01 7.64 -24.49
CA PHE A 149 9.76 7.03 -24.90
C PHE A 149 9.97 5.54 -25.19
N ASN A 150 8.91 4.75 -25.05
CA ASN A 150 8.95 3.30 -25.22
C ASN A 150 9.97 2.64 -24.27
N LEU A 151 9.84 2.94 -22.97
CA LEU A 151 10.64 2.27 -21.95
C LEU A 151 10.26 0.78 -21.90
N PRO A 152 11.24 -0.11 -21.65
CA PRO A 152 10.94 -1.52 -21.45
C PRO A 152 10.02 -1.70 -20.22
N ALA A 153 9.09 -2.64 -20.29
CA ALA A 153 8.30 -3.04 -19.14
C ALA A 153 9.21 -3.63 -18.05
N LEU A 154 8.86 -3.41 -16.79
CA LEU A 154 9.51 -4.02 -15.65
C LEU A 154 8.70 -5.23 -15.19
N GLU A 155 9.25 -6.42 -15.37
CA GLU A 155 8.66 -7.67 -14.91
C GLU A 155 9.02 -7.87 -13.43
N ILE A 156 8.00 -7.82 -12.57
CA ILE A 156 8.10 -8.08 -11.14
C ILE A 156 8.06 -9.61 -10.99
N ASP A 157 9.23 -10.21 -10.73
CA ASP A 157 9.47 -11.66 -10.61
C ASP A 157 10.07 -12.00 -9.23
N THR A 158 9.65 -11.26 -8.19
CA THR A 158 10.13 -11.48 -6.81
C THR A 158 9.18 -12.39 -6.06
N GLU A 159 8.20 -11.83 -5.35
CA GLU A 159 7.23 -12.57 -4.54
C GLU A 159 5.87 -12.66 -5.23
N VAL A 160 5.61 -11.78 -6.19
CA VAL A 160 4.35 -11.61 -6.88
C VAL A 160 4.63 -11.42 -8.37
N ASN A 161 3.86 -12.10 -9.22
CA ASN A 161 3.98 -11.94 -10.67
C ASN A 161 3.28 -10.64 -11.09
N GLY A 162 4.02 -9.73 -11.70
CA GLY A 162 3.45 -8.48 -12.20
C GLY A 162 4.26 -7.84 -13.31
N LEU A 163 3.64 -6.87 -13.99
CA LEU A 163 4.24 -6.13 -15.09
C LEU A 163 3.96 -4.64 -14.90
N LEU A 164 5.01 -3.81 -14.89
CA LEU A 164 4.94 -2.36 -14.79
C LEU A 164 5.39 -1.74 -16.11
N VAL A 165 4.54 -0.91 -16.71
CA VAL A 165 4.78 -0.21 -17.97
C VAL A 165 4.78 1.29 -17.73
N ILE A 166 5.76 1.99 -18.30
CA ILE A 166 5.83 3.45 -18.32
C ILE A 166 5.98 3.88 -19.77
N ARG A 167 4.94 4.53 -20.32
CA ARG A 167 4.90 4.86 -21.75
C ARG A 167 5.88 5.97 -22.14
N GLY A 168 6.09 6.94 -21.25
CA GLY A 168 7.09 7.99 -21.43
C GLY A 168 7.64 8.53 -20.11
N PHE A 169 8.91 8.92 -20.10
CA PHE A 169 9.55 9.59 -18.97
C PHE A 169 10.25 10.86 -19.43
N THR A 170 10.02 11.97 -18.75
CA THR A 170 10.61 13.27 -19.05
C THR A 170 11.30 13.85 -17.83
N PHE A 171 12.57 14.21 -17.96
CA PHE A 171 13.37 14.79 -16.89
C PHE A 171 13.80 16.20 -17.25
N SER A 172 13.35 17.19 -16.48
CA SER A 172 13.75 18.60 -16.61
C SER A 172 14.92 18.89 -15.68
N LEU A 173 16.07 19.31 -16.23
CA LEU A 173 17.28 19.62 -15.46
C LEU A 173 17.19 20.95 -14.69
N SER A 174 16.61 22.03 -15.25
CA SER A 174 16.45 23.30 -14.51
C SER A 174 15.61 23.17 -13.27
N THR A 175 14.56 22.37 -13.36
CA THR A 175 13.64 22.18 -12.25
C THR A 175 14.02 20.95 -11.43
N LEU A 176 14.92 20.08 -11.90
CA LEU A 176 15.22 18.77 -11.31
C LEU A 176 13.93 17.97 -11.06
N THR A 177 13.04 17.96 -12.06
CA THR A 177 11.76 17.26 -12.00
C THR A 177 11.71 16.14 -13.03
N GLY A 178 11.42 14.91 -12.57
CA GLY A 178 11.08 13.79 -13.41
C GLY A 178 9.56 13.66 -13.51
N THR A 179 9.02 13.52 -14.71
CA THR A 179 7.60 13.29 -14.97
C THR A 179 7.45 12.00 -15.77
N ALA A 180 6.81 11.00 -15.18
CA ALA A 180 6.41 9.78 -15.86
C ALA A 180 4.97 9.94 -16.38
N HIS A 181 4.74 9.55 -17.64
CA HIS A 181 3.46 9.65 -18.35
C HIS A 181 2.98 8.26 -18.75
N GLY A 182 1.69 7.98 -18.55
CA GLY A 182 1.04 6.72 -18.90
C GLY A 182 1.66 5.54 -18.15
N ILE A 183 1.35 5.43 -16.86
CA ILE A 183 1.83 4.35 -15.99
C ILE A 183 0.73 3.30 -15.87
N GLU A 184 1.06 2.06 -16.18
CA GLU A 184 0.16 0.92 -16.12
C GLU A 184 0.85 -0.21 -15.34
N VAL A 185 0.17 -0.79 -14.36
CA VAL A 185 0.70 -1.85 -13.50
C VAL A 185 -0.31 -2.97 -13.40
N GLY A 186 0.11 -4.18 -13.77
CA GLY A 186 -0.66 -5.40 -13.51
C GLY A 186 0.02 -6.24 -12.45
N ILE A 187 -0.69 -6.64 -11.40
CA ILE A 187 -0.15 -7.49 -10.32
C ILE A 187 -1.13 -8.63 -10.06
N LYS A 188 -0.65 -9.87 -10.13
CA LYS A 188 -1.42 -11.06 -9.75
C LYS A 188 -1.21 -11.38 -8.28
N LEU A 189 -2.18 -11.01 -7.43
CA LEU A 189 -2.09 -11.21 -5.97
C LEU A 189 -2.33 -12.66 -5.55
N SER A 190 -3.26 -13.35 -6.21
CA SER A 190 -3.57 -14.77 -5.95
C SER A 190 -4.07 -15.44 -7.22
N ASP A 191 -4.33 -16.75 -7.19
CA ASP A 191 -4.88 -17.47 -8.35
C ASP A 191 -6.24 -16.92 -8.78
N ASP A 192 -7.00 -16.31 -7.86
CA ASP A 192 -8.37 -15.82 -8.06
C ASP A 192 -8.52 -14.29 -8.03
N MET A 193 -7.41 -13.54 -7.92
CA MET A 193 -7.44 -12.07 -7.80
C MET A 193 -6.27 -11.40 -8.51
N GLU A 194 -6.60 -10.37 -9.28
CA GLU A 194 -5.66 -9.50 -9.97
C GLU A 194 -5.94 -8.03 -9.73
N LEU A 195 -4.87 -7.24 -9.73
CA LEU A 195 -4.91 -5.81 -9.52
C LEU A 195 -4.34 -5.11 -10.75
N ALA A 196 -5.16 -4.27 -11.37
CA ALA A 196 -4.75 -3.37 -12.44
C ALA A 196 -4.68 -1.95 -11.90
N ILE A 197 -3.54 -1.27 -12.00
CA ILE A 197 -3.34 0.11 -11.54
C ILE A 197 -2.97 0.96 -12.75
N GLN A 198 -3.68 2.07 -12.96
CA GLN A 198 -3.43 3.01 -14.05
C GLN A 198 -3.33 4.43 -13.52
N THR A 199 -2.36 5.19 -14.02
CA THR A 199 -2.16 6.61 -13.65
C THR A 199 -1.61 7.37 -14.83
N GLU A 200 -2.18 8.55 -15.13
CA GLU A 200 -1.76 9.34 -16.28
C GLU A 200 -0.39 10.00 -16.07
N LYS A 201 -0.16 10.57 -14.88
CA LYS A 201 1.04 11.37 -14.62
C LYS A 201 1.55 11.24 -13.19
N VAL A 202 2.85 11.01 -13.05
CA VAL A 202 3.58 11.07 -11.78
C VAL A 202 4.73 12.05 -11.90
N THR A 203 4.76 13.06 -11.03
CA THR A 203 5.76 14.12 -11.00
C THR A 203 6.63 13.98 -9.76
N VAL A 204 7.89 13.60 -9.95
CA VAL A 204 8.92 13.54 -8.91
C VAL A 204 9.76 14.81 -8.98
N SER A 205 9.54 15.74 -8.06
CA SER A 205 10.42 16.89 -7.86
C SER A 205 11.51 16.55 -6.86
N LEU A 206 12.75 16.39 -7.34
CA LEU A 206 13.89 16.05 -6.48
C LEU A 206 14.05 17.10 -5.37
N LEU A 207 14.12 16.63 -4.12
CA LEU A 207 14.26 17.41 -2.88
C LEU A 207 13.09 18.39 -2.63
N ARG A 208 11.90 18.13 -3.18
CA ARG A 208 10.71 18.96 -2.89
C ARG A 208 9.43 18.19 -2.59
N LYS A 209 8.96 17.37 -3.53
CA LYS A 209 7.65 16.69 -3.43
C LYS A 209 7.51 15.64 -4.52
N ILE A 210 6.82 14.55 -4.19
CA ILE A 210 6.35 13.56 -5.16
C ILE A 210 4.83 13.75 -5.29
N GLU A 211 4.37 14.02 -6.51
CA GLU A 211 2.96 14.21 -6.82
C GLU A 211 2.49 13.11 -7.77
N ILE A 212 1.57 12.29 -7.29
CA ILE A 212 0.90 11.26 -8.06
C ILE A 212 -0.50 11.80 -8.37
N GLY A 213 -0.89 11.78 -9.66
CA GLY A 213 -2.23 12.19 -10.08
C GLY A 213 -3.32 11.22 -9.62
N ASP A 214 -4.46 11.23 -10.29
CA ASP A 214 -5.53 10.28 -10.00
C ASP A 214 -5.09 8.86 -10.36
N VAL A 215 -5.20 7.97 -9.38
CA VAL A 215 -4.84 6.56 -9.51
C VAL A 215 -6.12 5.75 -9.61
N TYR A 216 -6.28 5.00 -10.70
CA TYR A 216 -7.39 4.08 -10.91
C TYR A 216 -6.91 2.64 -10.70
N CYS A 217 -7.48 1.95 -9.73
CA CYS A 217 -7.16 0.59 -9.36
C CYS A 217 -8.36 -0.32 -9.65
N ASN A 218 -8.22 -1.40 -10.39
CA ASN A 218 -9.31 -2.34 -10.62
C ASN A 218 -8.93 -3.70 -10.05
N VAL A 219 -9.77 -4.21 -9.17
CA VAL A 219 -9.63 -5.55 -8.59
C VAL A 219 -10.54 -6.48 -9.38
N LYS A 220 -9.96 -7.27 -10.26
CA LYS A 220 -10.69 -8.28 -11.03
C LYS A 220 -10.49 -9.64 -10.39
N GLY A 221 -11.53 -10.45 -10.39
CA GLY A 221 -11.47 -11.76 -9.73
C GLY A 221 -12.32 -12.83 -10.38
N GLY A 222 -11.87 -14.07 -10.22
CA GLY A 222 -12.51 -15.26 -10.79
C GLY A 222 -12.22 -15.49 -12.28
N GLU A 223 -12.52 -16.71 -12.76
CA GLU A 223 -12.14 -17.19 -14.10
C GLU A 223 -12.73 -16.38 -15.28
N TYR A 224 -13.86 -15.70 -15.07
CA TYR A 224 -14.59 -14.98 -16.12
C TYR A 224 -14.17 -13.51 -16.28
N GLU A 225 -13.42 -12.97 -15.32
CA GLU A 225 -13.08 -11.54 -15.24
C GLU A 225 -11.57 -11.32 -15.17
N MET A 226 -10.85 -12.32 -14.67
CA MET A 226 -9.39 -12.31 -14.65
C MET A 226 -8.83 -12.46 -16.06
N SER A 227 -7.95 -11.54 -16.43
CA SER A 227 -7.04 -11.74 -17.56
C SER A 227 -6.02 -12.86 -17.25
N PHE A 228 -5.82 -13.20 -15.97
CA PHE A 228 -4.79 -14.14 -15.48
C PHE A 228 -5.27 -15.51 -14.97
N GLY A 229 -6.54 -15.89 -15.16
CA GLY A 229 -7.09 -17.13 -14.57
C GLY A 229 -6.33 -18.41 -14.95
N SER A 230 -5.64 -18.43 -16.09
CA SER A 230 -4.90 -19.59 -16.60
C SER A 230 -3.48 -19.74 -16.07
N LEU A 231 -2.89 -18.71 -15.45
CA LEU A 231 -1.52 -18.75 -14.94
C LEU A 231 -1.46 -19.36 -13.54
N LYS A 232 -0.90 -20.56 -13.36
CA LYS A 232 -0.64 -21.10 -12.02
C LYS A 232 0.43 -20.28 -11.29
N SER A 233 0.13 -19.80 -10.08
CA SER A 233 1.13 -19.21 -9.19
C SER A 233 2.33 -20.16 -9.05
N GLY A 234 3.52 -19.68 -9.44
CA GLY A 234 4.73 -20.50 -9.47
C GLY A 234 5.32 -20.71 -8.08
N PRO A 235 6.16 -21.76 -7.88
CA PRO A 235 6.95 -21.86 -6.67
C PRO A 235 7.84 -20.62 -6.56
N LYS A 236 7.84 -20.00 -5.39
CA LYS A 236 8.59 -18.78 -5.05
C LYS A 236 10.04 -18.89 -5.53
N ALA A 237 10.46 -18.04 -6.46
CA ALA A 237 11.87 -17.94 -6.82
C ALA A 237 12.63 -17.49 -5.56
N LYS A 238 13.58 -18.30 -5.08
CA LYS A 238 14.44 -17.86 -3.99
C LYS A 238 15.31 -16.72 -4.50
N VAL A 239 15.25 -15.58 -3.81
CA VAL A 239 16.10 -14.42 -4.07
C VAL A 239 17.57 -14.86 -4.12
N GLY A 240 18.14 -14.91 -5.33
CA GLY A 240 19.56 -15.21 -5.55
C GLY A 240 19.89 -16.31 -6.56
N ASP A 241 18.92 -17.09 -7.06
CA ASP A 241 19.22 -18.27 -7.90
C ASP A 241 19.28 -18.02 -9.42
N ASP A 242 18.82 -16.87 -9.90
CA ASP A 242 18.68 -16.61 -11.35
C ASP A 242 19.93 -16.05 -12.03
N LEU A 243 21.01 -15.84 -11.28
CA LEU A 243 22.33 -15.55 -11.86
C LEU A 243 23.36 -16.56 -11.36
N VAL A 244 23.18 -17.82 -11.76
CA VAL A 244 24.26 -18.81 -11.72
C VAL A 244 25.45 -18.20 -12.49
N SER A 245 26.55 -17.93 -11.79
CA SER A 245 27.80 -17.46 -12.40
C SER A 245 28.16 -18.36 -13.58
N THR A 246 28.15 -17.79 -14.78
CA THR A 246 28.32 -18.48 -16.07
C THR A 246 29.78 -18.78 -16.39
N ASP A 247 30.60 -19.01 -15.37
CA ASP A 247 32.05 -19.18 -15.55
C ASP A 247 32.41 -20.58 -16.07
N THR A 248 31.46 -21.52 -16.14
CA THR A 248 31.69 -22.86 -16.73
C THR A 248 30.61 -23.24 -17.74
N ALA A 249 31.00 -23.99 -18.78
CA ALA A 249 30.12 -24.39 -19.89
C ALA A 249 28.92 -25.26 -19.43
N ILE A 250 29.09 -26.04 -18.37
CA ILE A 250 28.02 -26.87 -17.78
C ILE A 250 27.00 -26.00 -17.05
N LEU A 251 27.45 -25.01 -16.28
CA LEU A 251 26.57 -24.05 -15.62
C LEU A 251 25.87 -23.14 -16.65
N LYS A 252 26.52 -22.82 -17.77
CA LYS A 252 25.88 -22.11 -18.89
C LYS A 252 24.79 -22.94 -19.56
N ALA A 253 24.99 -24.24 -19.73
CA ALA A 253 23.97 -25.15 -20.26
C ALA A 253 22.81 -25.34 -19.28
N ALA A 254 23.09 -25.53 -17.98
CA ALA A 254 22.09 -25.66 -16.94
C ALA A 254 21.30 -24.36 -16.72
N ALA A 255 21.97 -23.21 -16.71
CA ALA A 255 21.33 -21.90 -16.68
C ALA A 255 20.50 -21.65 -17.94
N SER A 256 20.95 -22.10 -19.13
CA SER A 256 20.16 -21.99 -20.35
C SER A 256 18.89 -22.86 -20.30
N ALA A 257 18.97 -24.07 -19.75
CA ALA A 257 17.82 -24.97 -19.59
C ALA A 257 16.83 -24.50 -18.51
N ALA A 258 17.33 -24.01 -17.37
CA ALA A 258 16.51 -23.38 -16.33
C ALA A 258 15.87 -22.08 -16.82
N SER A 259 16.64 -21.26 -17.56
CA SER A 259 16.12 -20.05 -18.19
C SER A 259 15.05 -20.35 -19.24
N ALA A 260 15.14 -21.45 -19.98
CA ALA A 260 14.13 -21.86 -20.96
C ALA A 260 12.79 -22.18 -20.29
N ALA A 261 12.79 -22.94 -19.19
CA ALA A 261 11.57 -23.21 -18.42
C ALA A 261 11.00 -21.94 -17.76
N SER A 262 11.85 -21.03 -17.29
CA SER A 262 11.41 -19.71 -16.78
C SER A 262 10.87 -18.82 -17.89
N ARG A 263 11.44 -18.89 -19.11
CA ARG A 263 11.08 -18.10 -20.29
C ARG A 263 9.74 -18.51 -20.86
N ASP A 264 9.45 -19.80 -20.93
CA ASP A 264 8.14 -20.27 -21.38
C ASP A 264 7.04 -19.82 -20.43
N ARG A 265 7.35 -19.74 -19.12
CA ARG A 265 6.43 -19.24 -18.09
C ARG A 265 6.27 -17.72 -18.14
N SER A 266 7.36 -16.97 -18.29
CA SER A 266 7.33 -15.50 -18.42
C SER A 266 6.70 -15.07 -19.76
N ALA A 267 6.88 -15.84 -20.83
CA ALA A 267 6.23 -15.61 -22.12
C ALA A 267 4.71 -15.85 -22.04
N ALA A 268 4.29 -16.97 -21.44
CA ALA A 268 2.88 -17.24 -21.15
C ALA A 268 2.28 -16.17 -20.22
N MET A 269 3.07 -15.72 -19.24
CA MET A 269 2.72 -14.63 -18.34
C MET A 269 2.44 -13.36 -19.14
N ARG A 270 3.43 -12.86 -19.89
CA ARG A 270 3.31 -11.65 -20.71
C ARG A 270 2.12 -11.71 -21.65
N SER A 271 1.91 -12.81 -22.37
CA SER A 271 0.79 -12.93 -23.30
C SER A 271 -0.57 -12.80 -22.61
N SER A 272 -0.68 -13.19 -21.34
CA SER A 272 -1.91 -13.00 -20.56
C SER A 272 -2.08 -11.59 -19.98
N PHE A 273 -0.98 -10.86 -19.76
CA PHE A 273 -1.01 -9.45 -19.32
C PHE A 273 -1.41 -8.49 -20.44
N THR A 274 -1.19 -8.89 -21.69
CA THR A 274 -1.21 -7.98 -22.84
C THR A 274 -2.16 -8.44 -23.94
N ASP A 275 -3.19 -9.22 -23.58
CA ASP A 275 -4.23 -9.73 -24.48
C ASP A 275 -3.68 -10.40 -25.76
N GLY A 276 -2.57 -11.13 -25.63
CA GLY A 276 -1.93 -11.87 -26.73
C GLY A 276 -0.79 -11.13 -27.45
N GLU A 277 -0.41 -9.91 -27.06
CA GLU A 277 0.75 -9.18 -27.61
C GLU A 277 1.93 -9.11 -26.61
N PRO A 278 2.68 -10.20 -26.36
CA PRO A 278 3.71 -10.21 -25.32
C PRO A 278 4.98 -9.43 -25.72
N PRO A 279 5.56 -8.60 -24.82
CA PRO A 279 6.90 -8.03 -25.00
C PRO A 279 8.00 -9.09 -25.09
N GLU A 280 9.02 -8.82 -25.91
CA GLU A 280 10.22 -9.64 -25.99
C GLU A 280 11.08 -9.53 -24.71
N ASP A 281 11.72 -10.63 -24.29
CA ASP A 281 12.64 -10.65 -23.13
C ASP A 281 14.04 -10.18 -23.54
N VAL A 282 14.60 -9.21 -22.84
CA VAL A 282 15.99 -8.80 -23.04
C VAL A 282 16.80 -9.06 -21.78
N LEU A 283 17.72 -10.03 -21.86
CA LEU A 283 18.65 -10.37 -20.77
C LEU A 283 19.73 -9.29 -20.55
N ASP A 284 20.07 -8.52 -21.60
CA ASP A 284 21.14 -7.52 -21.56
C ASP A 284 20.60 -6.10 -21.37
N THR A 285 20.94 -5.49 -20.23
CA THR A 285 20.60 -4.09 -19.89
C THR A 285 21.12 -3.06 -20.90
N LYS A 286 22.10 -3.43 -21.75
CA LYS A 286 22.64 -2.55 -22.81
C LYS A 286 21.73 -2.51 -24.03
N ALA A 287 21.28 -3.67 -24.53
CA ALA A 287 20.38 -3.74 -25.69
C ALA A 287 19.02 -3.07 -25.42
N SER A 288 18.58 -3.08 -24.16
CA SER A 288 17.35 -2.37 -23.76
C SER A 288 17.52 -0.85 -23.62
N ARG A 289 18.75 -0.33 -23.54
CA ARG A 289 18.98 1.12 -23.66
C ARG A 289 18.87 1.59 -25.10
N ASP A 290 19.20 0.72 -26.05
CA ASP A 290 19.19 1.03 -27.48
C ASP A 290 17.75 1.07 -28.06
N SER A 291 16.79 0.40 -27.42
CA SER A 291 15.37 0.44 -27.81
C SER A 291 14.64 1.71 -27.37
N ILE A 292 15.25 2.50 -26.48
CA ILE A 292 14.65 3.72 -25.97
C ILE A 292 14.74 4.78 -27.05
N ILE A 293 13.59 5.25 -27.52
CA ILE A 293 13.54 6.29 -28.55
C ILE A 293 13.98 7.60 -27.90
N GLN A 294 15.21 8.01 -28.19
CA GLN A 294 15.72 9.35 -27.93
C GLN A 294 15.36 10.25 -29.11
N LEU A 295 14.84 11.45 -28.84
CA LEU A 295 14.49 12.43 -29.87
C LEU A 295 15.74 13.05 -30.52
N SER A 296 15.62 13.39 -31.81
CA SER A 296 16.70 13.85 -32.71
C SER A 296 17.23 15.27 -32.39
N PRO A 297 18.38 15.69 -32.97
CA PRO A 297 19.15 16.87 -32.54
C PRO A 297 18.56 18.25 -32.86
N ASP A 298 17.58 18.36 -33.75
CA ASP A 298 17.02 19.64 -34.17
C ASP A 298 15.93 20.12 -33.20
N GLU A 299 16.18 21.28 -32.57
CA GLU A 299 15.42 21.78 -31.43
C GLU A 299 13.93 22.03 -31.71
N GLU A 300 13.58 22.46 -32.93
CA GLU A 300 12.18 22.68 -33.33
C GLU A 300 11.46 21.38 -33.73
N GLU A 301 12.12 20.52 -34.50
CA GLU A 301 11.53 19.24 -34.92
C GLU A 301 11.39 18.28 -33.74
N ALA A 302 12.37 18.24 -32.84
CA ALA A 302 12.34 17.46 -31.61
C ALA A 302 11.22 17.92 -30.67
N ARG A 303 10.94 19.22 -30.60
CA ARG A 303 9.80 19.75 -29.83
C ARG A 303 8.46 19.31 -30.41
N LEU A 304 8.29 19.43 -31.74
CA LEU A 304 7.05 19.00 -32.39
C LEU A 304 6.82 17.50 -32.21
N ARG A 305 7.85 16.67 -32.40
CA ARG A 305 7.78 15.22 -32.16
C ARG A 305 7.54 14.89 -30.69
N TYR A 306 8.10 15.67 -29.76
CA TYR A 306 7.86 15.52 -28.33
C TYR A 306 6.40 15.78 -27.96
N GLU A 307 5.86 16.93 -28.38
CA GLU A 307 4.46 17.31 -28.13
C GLU A 307 3.51 16.31 -28.80
N GLU A 308 3.83 15.85 -30.01
CA GLU A 308 3.08 14.82 -30.72
C GLU A 308 3.06 13.50 -29.95
N LYS A 309 4.20 13.05 -29.41
CA LYS A 309 4.28 11.82 -28.61
C LYS A 309 3.54 11.93 -27.28
N LEU A 310 3.63 13.06 -26.59
CA LEU A 310 2.83 13.29 -25.39
C LEU A 310 1.34 13.30 -25.70
N ARG A 311 0.93 13.98 -26.77
CA ARG A 311 -0.46 14.02 -27.21
C ARG A 311 -0.96 12.62 -27.57
N TYR A 312 -0.14 11.82 -28.27
CA TYR A 312 -0.45 10.42 -28.55
C TYR A 312 -0.67 9.61 -27.28
N ILE A 313 0.20 9.75 -26.26
CA ILE A 313 0.03 9.06 -24.97
C ILE A 313 -1.27 9.51 -24.28
N SER A 314 -1.58 10.80 -24.27
CA SER A 314 -2.82 11.29 -23.64
C SER A 314 -4.07 10.85 -24.40
N GLU A 315 -4.06 10.87 -25.73
CA GLU A 315 -5.22 10.50 -26.57
C GLU A 315 -5.50 9.00 -26.54
N THR A 316 -4.45 8.17 -26.47
CA THR A 316 -4.59 6.71 -26.38
C THR A 316 -4.79 6.21 -24.95
N SER A 317 -4.63 7.06 -23.94
CA SER A 317 -4.84 6.68 -22.53
C SER A 317 -6.29 6.21 -22.32
N THR A 318 -6.45 5.00 -21.80
CA THR A 318 -7.74 4.39 -21.42
C THR A 318 -8.54 5.28 -20.48
N ILE A 319 -7.85 5.95 -19.57
CA ILE A 319 -8.45 6.91 -18.63
C ILE A 319 -9.09 8.08 -19.37
N ASN A 320 -8.37 8.69 -20.32
CA ASN A 320 -8.88 9.85 -21.05
C ASN A 320 -10.02 9.48 -21.99
N ILE A 321 -9.90 8.31 -22.65
CA ILE A 321 -10.99 7.75 -23.45
C ILE A 321 -12.23 7.53 -22.57
N ALA A 322 -12.07 6.95 -21.39
CA ALA A 322 -13.17 6.72 -20.44
C ALA A 322 -13.76 8.05 -19.90
N ILE A 323 -12.93 9.05 -19.62
CA ILE A 323 -13.43 10.38 -19.21
C ILE A 323 -14.28 11.00 -20.33
N GLU A 324 -13.84 10.92 -21.59
CA GLU A 324 -14.59 11.43 -22.72
C GLU A 324 -15.90 10.68 -22.97
N THR A 325 -15.90 9.35 -22.85
CA THR A 325 -17.12 8.55 -23.03
C THR A 325 -18.12 8.85 -21.93
N MET A 326 -17.69 8.93 -20.67
CA MET A 326 -18.57 9.22 -19.54
C MET A 326 -19.11 10.66 -19.58
N LYS A 327 -18.32 11.64 -20.05
CA LYS A 327 -18.81 13.01 -20.28
C LYS A 327 -19.87 13.07 -21.38
N LYS A 328 -19.64 12.40 -22.52
CA LYS A 328 -20.61 12.31 -23.62
C LYS A 328 -21.90 11.60 -23.17
N ALA A 329 -21.79 10.55 -22.36
CA ALA A 329 -22.93 9.86 -21.79
C ALA A 329 -23.71 10.73 -20.80
N ALA A 330 -23.01 11.53 -19.98
CA ALA A 330 -23.63 12.47 -19.04
C ALA A 330 -24.43 13.58 -19.74
N GLU A 331 -23.92 14.08 -20.86
CA GLU A 331 -24.59 15.09 -21.71
C GLU A 331 -25.83 14.52 -22.41
N ALA A 332 -25.84 13.22 -22.75
CA ALA A 332 -27.01 12.58 -23.36
C ALA A 332 -28.16 12.34 -22.37
N ASP A 333 -27.85 12.17 -21.07
CA ASP A 333 -28.79 11.80 -20.01
C ASP A 333 -29.24 12.99 -19.10
N GLU A 334 -29.35 14.21 -19.65
CA GLU A 334 -29.67 15.47 -18.93
C GLU A 334 -30.83 15.42 -17.92
N ALA A 335 -31.74 14.44 -17.99
CA ALA A 335 -32.84 14.28 -17.05
C ALA A 335 -32.47 13.57 -15.73
N ASN A 336 -31.33 12.89 -15.63
CA ASN A 336 -30.92 12.06 -14.48
C ASN A 336 -29.42 12.12 -14.14
N SER A 337 -28.59 12.86 -14.89
CA SER A 337 -27.14 12.85 -14.70
C SER A 337 -26.73 13.70 -13.49
N ASN A 338 -26.45 13.01 -12.38
CA ASN A 338 -26.00 13.61 -11.13
C ASN A 338 -24.46 13.56 -11.03
N LEU A 339 -23.78 13.62 -12.19
CA LEU A 339 -22.34 13.45 -12.39
C LEU A 339 -21.53 14.74 -12.17
N ASP A 340 -22.17 15.84 -11.75
CA ASP A 340 -21.51 17.14 -11.53
C ASP A 340 -20.38 17.09 -10.48
N SER A 341 -20.36 16.07 -9.61
CA SER A 341 -19.24 15.86 -8.70
C SER A 341 -18.12 15.09 -9.38
N ASP A 342 -16.94 15.70 -9.40
CA ASP A 342 -15.67 15.12 -9.87
C ASP A 342 -15.40 13.71 -9.29
N SER A 343 -15.80 13.48 -8.03
CA SER A 343 -15.73 12.16 -7.37
C SER A 343 -16.57 11.07 -8.05
N LYS A 344 -17.81 11.40 -8.45
CA LYS A 344 -18.70 10.46 -9.14
C LYS A 344 -18.19 10.18 -10.56
N LEU A 345 -17.63 11.19 -11.23
CA LEU A 345 -17.00 11.00 -12.53
C LEU A 345 -15.82 10.02 -12.42
N ARG A 346 -14.94 10.19 -11.43
CA ARG A 346 -13.83 9.26 -11.18
C ARG A 346 -14.31 7.83 -10.91
N ALA A 347 -15.30 7.67 -10.04
CA ALA A 347 -15.89 6.36 -9.76
C ALA A 347 -16.46 5.69 -11.02
N ALA A 348 -17.15 6.47 -11.87
CA ALA A 348 -17.73 5.99 -13.11
C ALA A 348 -16.64 5.58 -14.13
N VAL A 349 -15.61 6.42 -14.27
CA VAL A 349 -14.42 6.13 -15.10
C VAL A 349 -13.73 4.85 -14.64
N CYS A 350 -13.52 4.68 -13.33
CA CYS A 350 -12.90 3.46 -12.77
C CYS A 350 -13.70 2.21 -13.14
N THR A 351 -15.03 2.27 -13.03
CA THR A 351 -15.90 1.14 -13.40
C THR A 351 -15.94 0.86 -14.89
N HIS A 352 -15.74 1.86 -15.75
CA HIS A 352 -15.62 1.66 -17.20
C HIS A 352 -14.27 1.04 -17.58
N ILE A 353 -13.18 1.42 -16.90
CA ILE A 353 -11.84 0.83 -17.11
C ILE A 353 -11.80 -0.62 -16.62
N HIS A 354 -12.72 -1.02 -15.73
CA HIS A 354 -12.77 -2.36 -15.15
C HIS A 354 -12.90 -3.47 -16.19
N ASP A 355 -13.65 -3.24 -17.26
CA ASP A 355 -13.88 -4.22 -18.34
C ASP A 355 -12.71 -4.31 -19.34
N GLN A 356 -11.74 -3.41 -19.26
CA GLN A 356 -10.58 -3.36 -20.17
C GLN A 356 -9.46 -4.30 -19.68
N PRO A 357 -8.55 -4.76 -20.56
CA PRO A 357 -7.40 -5.57 -20.12
C PRO A 357 -6.54 -4.84 -19.09
N THR A 358 -5.85 -5.62 -18.25
CA THR A 358 -5.07 -5.09 -17.12
C THR A 358 -3.91 -4.19 -17.59
N ILE A 359 -3.28 -4.51 -18.71
CA ILE A 359 -2.30 -3.64 -19.38
C ILE A 359 -2.77 -3.43 -20.83
N PRO A 360 -3.47 -2.32 -21.12
CA PRO A 360 -3.98 -2.03 -22.45
C PRO A 360 -2.87 -1.69 -23.47
N HIS A 361 -1.71 -1.19 -23.03
CA HIS A 361 -0.63 -0.77 -23.93
C HIS A 361 0.70 -1.47 -23.60
N PRO A 362 0.93 -2.70 -24.09
CA PRO A 362 2.20 -3.37 -23.90
C PRO A 362 3.35 -2.68 -24.65
N PRO A 363 4.54 -2.53 -24.04
CA PRO A 363 5.74 -2.10 -24.75
C PRO A 363 6.36 -3.25 -25.53
N SER A 364 7.35 -2.95 -26.38
CA SER A 364 8.01 -3.95 -27.22
C SER A 364 8.96 -4.88 -26.46
N GLN A 365 9.50 -4.45 -25.32
CA GLN A 365 10.51 -5.18 -24.55
C GLN A 365 10.18 -5.18 -23.05
N SER A 366 10.71 -6.17 -22.33
CA SER A 366 10.60 -6.28 -20.87
C SER A 366 11.95 -6.64 -20.23
N ILE A 367 12.18 -6.14 -19.01
CA ILE A 367 13.34 -6.44 -18.16
C ILE A 367 12.84 -6.94 -16.81
N ARG A 368 13.39 -8.04 -16.30
CA ARG A 368 13.11 -8.52 -14.94
C ARG A 368 13.72 -7.63 -13.87
N VAL A 369 12.94 -7.32 -12.83
CA VAL A 369 13.39 -6.53 -11.66
C VAL A 369 14.55 -7.22 -10.94
N SER A 370 14.56 -8.55 -10.87
CA SER A 370 15.64 -9.35 -10.29
C SER A 370 16.99 -9.10 -11.00
N THR A 371 16.98 -9.04 -12.33
CA THR A 371 18.15 -8.69 -13.15
C THR A 371 18.66 -7.28 -12.83
N LEU A 372 17.75 -6.32 -12.67
CA LEU A 372 18.10 -4.94 -12.30
C LEU A 372 18.73 -4.88 -10.90
N GLN A 373 18.15 -5.59 -9.93
CA GLN A 373 18.65 -5.64 -8.55
C GLN A 373 20.06 -6.25 -8.47
N ASN A 374 20.33 -7.28 -9.27
CA ASN A 374 21.63 -7.96 -9.31
C ASN A 374 22.69 -7.21 -10.13
N SER A 375 22.29 -6.25 -10.98
CA SER A 375 23.22 -5.39 -11.73
C SER A 375 23.98 -4.36 -10.86
N SER A 376 23.50 -4.12 -9.63
CA SER A 376 24.14 -3.18 -8.70
C SER A 376 25.53 -3.68 -8.28
N SER A 377 26.56 -2.85 -8.49
CA SER A 377 27.95 -3.28 -8.28
C SER A 377 28.21 -3.71 -6.81
N PRO A 378 28.88 -4.85 -6.59
CA PRO A 378 29.15 -5.36 -5.24
C PRO A 378 30.05 -4.42 -4.43
N ALA A 379 30.87 -3.60 -5.10
CA ALA A 379 31.71 -2.61 -4.44
C ALA A 379 30.89 -1.50 -3.75
N VAL A 380 29.81 -1.03 -4.38
CA VAL A 380 28.91 -0.01 -3.80
C VAL A 380 28.14 -0.58 -2.61
N LYS A 381 27.69 -1.84 -2.69
CA LYS A 381 27.04 -2.54 -1.56
C LYS A 381 27.99 -2.66 -0.37
N LYS A 382 29.23 -3.11 -0.59
CA LYS A 382 30.26 -3.18 0.47
C LYS A 382 30.59 -1.81 1.06
N PHE A 383 30.64 -0.77 0.22
CA PHE A 383 30.91 0.59 0.67
C PHE A 383 29.78 1.14 1.57
N LEU A 384 28.52 1.01 1.15
CA LEU A 384 27.36 1.43 1.94
C LEU A 384 27.22 0.61 3.23
N HIS A 385 27.53 -0.69 3.18
CA HIS A 385 27.49 -1.54 4.37
C HIS A 385 28.48 -1.09 5.46
N ARG A 386 29.67 -0.61 5.07
CA ARG A 386 30.69 -0.11 6.01
C ARG A 386 30.37 1.26 6.61
N LEU A 387 29.44 2.00 6.02
CA LEU A 387 29.08 3.37 6.39
C LEU A 387 27.56 3.53 6.59
N PRO A 388 26.97 2.89 7.63
CA PRO A 388 25.55 3.01 7.94
C PRO A 388 25.13 4.46 8.24
N PHE A 389 26.01 5.23 8.89
CA PHE A 389 25.78 6.65 9.15
C PHE A 389 25.63 7.47 7.86
N LEU A 390 26.40 7.16 6.80
CA LEU A 390 26.28 7.86 5.52
C LEU A 390 24.92 7.59 4.88
N LEU A 391 24.42 6.35 4.99
CA LEU A 391 23.09 6.00 4.51
C LEU A 391 22.02 6.83 5.24
N ARG A 392 22.09 6.97 6.57
CA ARG A 392 21.16 7.84 7.32
C ARG A 392 21.30 9.32 7.00
N ALA A 393 22.53 9.81 6.85
CA ALA A 393 22.81 11.18 6.47
C ALA A 393 22.27 11.52 5.07
N LEU A 394 22.13 10.52 4.19
CA LEU A 394 21.51 10.64 2.89
C LEU A 394 19.99 10.48 2.96
N LEU A 395 19.48 9.47 3.69
CA LEU A 395 18.05 9.19 3.80
C LEU A 395 17.28 10.26 4.57
N SER A 396 17.84 10.84 5.63
CA SER A 396 17.17 11.85 6.45
C SER A 396 16.74 13.10 5.66
N PRO A 397 17.63 13.78 4.91
CA PRO A 397 17.21 14.90 4.07
C PRO A 397 16.31 14.43 2.92
N LEU A 398 16.55 13.25 2.33
CA LEU A 398 15.69 12.74 1.26
C LEU A 398 14.26 12.50 1.76
N SER A 399 14.08 11.87 2.91
CA SER A 399 12.75 11.58 3.46
C SER A 399 12.03 12.87 3.87
N TYR A 400 12.75 13.81 4.49
CA TYR A 400 12.19 15.09 4.91
C TYR A 400 11.73 15.95 3.72
N PHE A 401 12.53 16.00 2.65
CA PHE A 401 12.24 16.82 1.47
C PHE A 401 11.43 16.10 0.37
N HIS A 402 10.96 14.88 0.59
CA HIS A 402 10.08 14.18 -0.36
C HIS A 402 8.76 13.75 0.30
N PRO A 403 7.89 14.70 0.68
CA PRO A 403 6.51 14.37 0.96
C PRO A 403 5.86 13.80 -0.31
N ILE A 404 5.07 12.75 -0.14
CA ILE A 404 4.31 12.10 -1.21
C ILE A 404 2.87 12.58 -1.10
N SER A 405 2.31 13.02 -2.21
CA SER A 405 0.92 13.46 -2.34
C SER A 405 0.29 12.68 -3.47
N ILE A 406 -0.79 11.98 -3.18
CA ILE A 406 -1.61 11.26 -4.17
C ILE A 406 -2.93 11.99 -4.25
N ALA A 407 -3.33 12.42 -5.46
CA ALA A 407 -4.53 13.23 -5.64
C ALA A 407 -5.79 12.48 -5.19
N THR A 408 -6.01 11.28 -5.75
CA THR A 408 -7.04 10.34 -5.31
C THR A 408 -6.63 8.91 -5.68
N ILE A 409 -7.15 7.93 -4.94
CA ILE A 409 -7.09 6.51 -5.33
C ILE A 409 -8.51 6.00 -5.45
N THR A 410 -8.95 5.72 -6.67
CA THR A 410 -10.27 5.13 -6.93
C THR A 410 -10.08 3.67 -7.27
N THR A 411 -10.74 2.77 -6.54
CA THR A 411 -10.65 1.33 -6.71
C THR A 411 -12.00 0.73 -7.11
N ALA A 412 -12.12 0.08 -8.27
CA ALA A 412 -13.34 -0.64 -8.64
C ALA A 412 -13.22 -2.16 -8.43
N GLY A 413 -14.34 -2.79 -8.09
CA GLY A 413 -14.47 -4.24 -8.02
C GLY A 413 -15.85 -4.70 -8.47
N SER A 414 -15.89 -5.89 -9.07
CA SER A 414 -17.11 -6.49 -9.61
C SER A 414 -17.94 -7.19 -8.53
N GLY A 415 -19.24 -6.91 -8.52
CA GLY A 415 -20.16 -7.62 -7.64
C GLY A 415 -20.40 -9.07 -8.06
N LYS A 416 -20.20 -9.43 -9.33
CA LYS A 416 -20.31 -10.83 -9.81
C LYS A 416 -19.25 -11.73 -9.15
N TRP A 417 -18.03 -11.22 -9.03
CA TRP A 417 -16.95 -11.91 -8.32
C TRP A 417 -17.29 -12.11 -6.83
N MET A 418 -17.82 -11.07 -6.17
CA MET A 418 -18.28 -11.17 -4.78
C MET A 418 -19.36 -12.26 -4.61
N VAL A 419 -20.31 -12.37 -5.55
CA VAL A 419 -21.33 -13.44 -5.53
C VAL A 419 -20.69 -14.82 -5.64
N SER A 420 -19.74 -15.01 -6.56
CA SER A 420 -19.01 -16.28 -6.69
C SER A 420 -18.28 -16.67 -5.39
N LEU A 421 -17.60 -15.70 -4.78
CA LEU A 421 -16.89 -15.90 -3.51
C LEU A 421 -17.85 -16.28 -2.37
N MET A 422 -19.00 -15.62 -2.29
CA MET A 422 -20.05 -15.95 -1.33
C MET A 422 -20.63 -17.34 -1.56
N GLN A 423 -20.86 -17.74 -2.81
CA GLN A 423 -21.34 -19.09 -3.14
C GLN A 423 -20.32 -20.16 -2.72
N HIS A 424 -19.04 -19.92 -2.98
CA HIS A 424 -17.99 -20.88 -2.66
C HIS A 424 -17.71 -20.99 -1.15
N HIS A 425 -17.63 -19.86 -0.43
CA HIS A 425 -17.21 -19.86 0.98
C HIS A 425 -18.35 -19.81 1.98
N LEU A 426 -19.40 -19.02 1.73
CA LEU A 426 -20.49 -18.80 2.69
C LEU A 426 -21.61 -19.83 2.50
N PHE A 427 -22.19 -19.90 1.30
CA PHE A 427 -23.40 -20.66 1.06
C PHE A 427 -23.14 -22.14 0.78
N LYS A 428 -22.05 -22.51 0.08
CA LYS A 428 -21.67 -23.90 -0.19
C LYS A 428 -22.87 -24.74 -0.69
N HIS A 429 -23.34 -25.69 0.12
CA HIS A 429 -24.49 -26.57 -0.18
C HIS A 429 -25.76 -26.23 0.60
N TYR A 430 -25.70 -25.32 1.57
CA TYR A 430 -26.84 -24.93 2.42
C TYR A 430 -28.07 -24.42 1.63
N PRO A 431 -27.94 -23.68 0.50
CA PRO A 431 -29.09 -23.29 -0.34
C PRO A 431 -29.86 -24.47 -0.97
N THR A 432 -29.25 -25.66 -1.03
CA THR A 432 -29.92 -26.86 -1.53
C THR A 432 -30.77 -27.54 -0.46
N GLN A 433 -30.40 -27.37 0.80
CA GLN A 433 -31.05 -27.97 1.97
C GLN A 433 -32.20 -27.10 2.50
N ASP A 434 -32.03 -25.78 2.55
CA ASP A 434 -33.04 -24.84 3.07
C ASP A 434 -33.53 -23.82 2.01
N GLY A 435 -34.85 -23.71 1.89
CA GLY A 435 -35.52 -22.72 1.04
C GLY A 435 -35.41 -21.27 1.54
N GLU A 436 -35.17 -21.05 2.84
CA GLU A 436 -34.95 -19.71 3.39
C GLU A 436 -33.55 -19.18 3.01
N ILE A 437 -32.52 -20.03 3.11
CA ILE A 437 -31.15 -19.70 2.68
C ILE A 437 -31.12 -19.41 1.18
N ARG A 438 -31.84 -20.20 0.37
CA ARG A 438 -31.96 -19.95 -1.07
C ARG A 438 -32.59 -18.59 -1.40
N ARG A 439 -33.62 -18.17 -0.65
CA ARG A 439 -34.24 -16.85 -0.84
C ARG A 439 -33.31 -15.71 -0.42
N LEU A 440 -32.54 -15.91 0.65
CA LEU A 440 -31.54 -14.94 1.11
C LEU A 440 -30.39 -14.81 0.10
N GLU A 441 -29.87 -15.94 -0.38
CA GLU A 441 -28.88 -15.97 -1.45
C GLU A 441 -29.37 -15.21 -2.67
N ALA A 442 -30.58 -15.51 -3.17
CA ALA A 442 -31.16 -14.83 -4.34
C ALA A 442 -31.29 -13.31 -4.15
N ARG A 443 -31.60 -12.85 -2.92
CA ARG A 443 -31.70 -11.42 -2.61
C ARG A 443 -30.34 -10.74 -2.55
N ILE A 444 -29.35 -11.41 -1.95
CA ILE A 444 -27.96 -10.92 -1.83
C ILE A 444 -27.32 -10.89 -3.22
N SER A 445 -27.48 -11.96 -4.00
CA SER A 445 -26.94 -12.05 -5.36
C SER A 445 -27.58 -11.04 -6.30
N ALA A 446 -28.89 -10.81 -6.23
CA ALA A 446 -29.53 -9.76 -7.03
C ALA A 446 -29.01 -8.34 -6.72
N TRP A 447 -28.58 -8.06 -5.49
CA TRP A 447 -28.02 -6.75 -5.16
C TRP A 447 -26.58 -6.58 -5.67
N LEU A 448 -25.78 -7.66 -5.62
CA LEU A 448 -24.37 -7.68 -6.01
C LEU A 448 -24.15 -7.92 -7.51
N ALA A 449 -24.83 -8.88 -8.12
CA ALA A 449 -24.51 -9.39 -9.47
C ALA A 449 -24.65 -8.33 -10.58
N ASP A 450 -25.54 -7.37 -10.40
CA ASP A 450 -25.83 -6.34 -11.39
C ASP A 450 -24.98 -5.07 -11.19
N ALA A 451 -24.10 -5.03 -10.19
CA ALA A 451 -23.41 -3.80 -9.80
C ALA A 451 -21.89 -3.94 -9.66
N ASN A 452 -21.19 -2.87 -10.05
CA ASN A 452 -19.79 -2.66 -9.74
C ASN A 452 -19.68 -1.70 -8.54
N PHE A 453 -18.71 -1.93 -7.66
CA PHE A 453 -18.46 -1.09 -6.50
C PHE A 453 -17.17 -0.32 -6.71
N ALA A 454 -17.24 1.01 -6.67
CA ALA A 454 -16.09 1.89 -6.75
C ALA A 454 -15.84 2.54 -5.40
N VAL A 455 -14.64 2.38 -4.86
CA VAL A 455 -14.19 2.94 -3.59
C VAL A 455 -13.16 4.02 -3.88
N GLU A 456 -13.48 5.26 -3.55
CA GLU A 456 -12.60 6.41 -3.67
C GLU A 456 -11.99 6.76 -2.32
N LEU A 457 -10.67 6.80 -2.28
CA LEU A 457 -9.86 7.43 -1.26
C LEU A 457 -9.52 8.83 -1.75
N GLY A 458 -9.90 9.85 -0.98
CA GLY A 458 -9.54 11.24 -1.25
C GLY A 458 -8.03 11.49 -1.18
N GLU A 459 -7.65 12.77 -1.08
CA GLU A 459 -6.24 13.16 -1.10
C GLU A 459 -5.43 12.46 -0.01
N ILE A 460 -4.33 11.81 -0.43
CA ILE A 460 -3.43 11.09 0.48
C ILE A 460 -2.13 11.85 0.59
N HIS A 461 -1.77 12.22 1.81
CA HIS A 461 -0.50 12.81 2.14
C HIS A 461 0.33 11.86 2.99
N CYS A 462 1.51 11.49 2.50
CA CYS A 462 2.46 10.65 3.21
C CYS A 462 3.75 11.43 3.46
N THR A 463 4.17 11.44 4.72
CA THR A 463 5.46 12.00 5.15
C THR A 463 6.20 10.94 5.94
N ALA A 464 7.42 10.61 5.51
CA ALA A 464 8.30 9.69 6.22
C ALA A 464 9.53 10.46 6.73
N HIS A 465 9.94 10.16 7.95
CA HIS A 465 11.10 10.76 8.58
C HIS A 465 12.06 9.68 9.06
N VAL A 466 13.24 9.62 8.45
CA VAL A 466 14.35 8.81 8.93
C VAL A 466 15.25 9.67 9.82
N PRO A 467 15.30 9.43 11.14
CA PRO A 467 16.18 10.18 12.03
C PRO A 467 17.65 9.82 11.78
N ILE A 468 18.53 10.81 11.98
CA ILE A 468 19.99 10.59 11.96
C ILE A 468 20.44 9.81 13.20
N SER A 469 19.85 10.12 14.35
CA SER A 469 20.13 9.43 15.61
C SER A 469 19.39 8.09 15.68
N THR A 470 20.11 7.07 16.14
CA THR A 470 19.64 5.69 16.30
C THR A 470 18.64 5.52 17.44
N SER A 471 18.59 6.46 18.37
CA SER A 471 17.72 6.44 19.53
C SER A 471 16.26 6.71 19.19
N TYR A 472 15.98 7.25 18.00
CA TYR A 472 14.62 7.55 17.56
C TYR A 472 14.19 6.54 16.51
N ASP A 473 12.90 6.21 16.53
CA ASP A 473 12.29 5.35 15.52
C ASP A 473 12.01 6.12 14.23
N ILE A 474 11.86 5.38 13.14
CA ILE A 474 11.44 5.92 11.86
C ILE A 474 9.93 6.10 11.92
N GLU A 475 9.48 7.33 11.71
CA GLU A 475 8.06 7.66 11.73
C GLU A 475 7.56 7.92 10.31
N ALA A 476 6.45 7.26 9.95
CA ALA A 476 5.72 7.52 8.72
C ALA A 476 4.29 7.92 9.08
N HIS A 477 3.89 9.12 8.69
CA HIS A 477 2.53 9.62 8.83
C HIS A 477 1.83 9.58 7.48
N LEU A 478 0.65 8.98 7.47
CA LEU A 478 -0.27 8.90 6.37
C LEU A 478 -1.54 9.64 6.78
N LYS A 479 -1.95 10.63 6.00
CA LYS A 479 -3.24 11.30 6.15
C LYS A 479 -4.05 11.05 4.90
N LEU A 480 -5.27 10.59 5.07
CA LEU A 480 -6.23 10.33 4.02
C LEU A 480 -7.40 11.29 4.19
N GLY A 481 -7.80 11.95 3.10
CA GLY A 481 -9.05 12.68 3.01
C GLY A 481 -10.28 11.75 3.03
N ASP A 482 -11.44 12.30 2.72
CA ASP A 482 -12.73 11.58 2.74
C ASP A 482 -12.65 10.23 1.99
N PHE A 483 -13.25 9.20 2.60
CA PHE A 483 -13.46 7.89 2.00
C PHE A 483 -14.89 7.82 1.46
N MET A 484 -15.06 7.47 0.19
CA MET A 484 -16.37 7.37 -0.45
C MET A 484 -16.50 6.04 -1.18
N ALA A 485 -17.66 5.39 -1.09
CA ALA A 485 -17.96 4.19 -1.88
C ALA A 485 -19.22 4.41 -2.69
N TYR A 486 -19.17 4.04 -3.96
CA TYR A 486 -20.24 4.13 -4.94
C TYR A 486 -20.62 2.75 -5.45
N ARG A 487 -21.91 2.56 -5.68
CA ARG A 487 -22.44 1.42 -6.43
C ARG A 487 -22.88 1.94 -7.78
N THR A 488 -22.32 1.36 -8.83
CA THR A 488 -22.59 1.67 -10.22
C THR A 488 -23.25 0.48 -10.90
N LEU A 489 -24.19 0.75 -11.79
CA LEU A 489 -24.79 -0.28 -12.64
C LEU A 489 -24.13 -0.15 -14.02
N PRO A 490 -23.63 -1.24 -14.63
CA PRO A 490 -22.90 -1.17 -15.90
C PRO A 490 -23.69 -0.49 -17.03
N GLU A 491 -25.02 -0.62 -17.03
CA GLU A 491 -25.91 -0.07 -18.06
C GLU A 491 -26.47 1.33 -17.72
N ALA A 492 -26.31 1.81 -16.48
CA ALA A 492 -26.88 3.08 -16.05
C ALA A 492 -25.81 3.98 -15.44
N VAL A 493 -25.74 5.22 -15.95
CA VAL A 493 -24.82 6.28 -15.48
C VAL A 493 -25.14 6.75 -14.04
N ASN A 494 -26.15 6.18 -13.40
CA ASN A 494 -26.55 6.56 -12.05
C ASN A 494 -25.66 5.90 -10.98
N LEU A 495 -24.80 6.71 -10.35
CA LEU A 495 -23.99 6.31 -9.21
C LEU A 495 -24.73 6.56 -7.90
N THR A 496 -24.98 5.49 -7.16
CA THR A 496 -25.51 5.57 -5.79
C THR A 496 -24.36 5.59 -4.80
N GLN A 497 -24.23 6.66 -4.01
CA GLN A 497 -23.25 6.72 -2.93
C GLN A 497 -23.72 5.85 -1.76
N VAL A 498 -22.90 4.87 -1.40
CA VAL A 498 -23.25 3.83 -0.44
C VAL A 498 -22.61 4.08 0.92
N VAL A 499 -21.37 4.59 0.94
CA VAL A 499 -20.60 4.88 2.16
C VAL A 499 -19.89 6.22 2.01
N ARG A 500 -19.86 6.99 3.09
CA ARG A 500 -18.97 8.15 3.25
C ARG A 500 -18.37 8.15 4.65
N LEU A 501 -17.05 8.25 4.77
CA LEU A 501 -16.34 8.45 6.04
C LEU A 501 -15.50 9.73 5.97
N GLY A 502 -15.34 10.44 7.09
CA GLY A 502 -14.69 11.75 7.18
C GLY A 502 -13.15 11.73 7.06
N GLY A 503 -12.58 10.69 6.47
CA GLY A 503 -11.15 10.47 6.28
C GLY A 503 -10.49 9.59 7.34
N ALA A 504 -9.17 9.46 7.26
CA ALA A 504 -8.40 8.64 8.19
C ALA A 504 -6.95 9.15 8.33
N ASP A 505 -6.34 8.87 9.47
CA ASP A 505 -4.91 9.05 9.68
C ASP A 505 -4.27 7.71 10.08
N ALA A 506 -3.01 7.53 9.73
CA ALA A 506 -2.22 6.41 10.19
C ALA A 506 -0.80 6.87 10.49
N THR A 507 -0.25 6.39 11.59
CA THR A 507 1.15 6.57 11.97
C THR A 507 1.78 5.20 12.16
N ILE A 508 2.87 4.96 11.43
CA ILE A 508 3.67 3.76 11.51
C ILE A 508 5.03 4.16 12.09
N SER A 509 5.40 3.52 13.20
CA SER A 509 6.68 3.72 13.87
C SER A 509 7.49 2.43 13.79
N ILE A 510 8.64 2.52 13.12
CA ILE A 510 9.52 1.39 12.79
C ILE A 510 10.84 1.58 13.54
N PRO A 511 11.28 0.59 14.34
CA PRO A 511 12.57 0.68 15.02
C PRO A 511 13.74 0.90 14.07
N SER A 512 14.63 1.84 14.42
CA SER A 512 15.73 2.30 13.56
C SER A 512 16.75 1.22 13.18
N TYR A 513 16.82 0.11 13.93
CA TYR A 513 17.71 -1.02 13.66
C TYR A 513 17.16 -1.99 12.60
N LEU A 514 15.89 -1.86 12.19
CA LEU A 514 15.32 -2.63 11.07
C LEU A 514 15.76 -2.09 9.70
N LEU A 515 16.42 -0.92 9.65
CA LEU A 515 17.01 -0.40 8.42
C LEU A 515 18.11 -1.35 7.91
N PRO A 516 18.23 -1.54 6.58
CA PRO A 516 19.33 -2.31 5.99
C PRO A 516 20.68 -1.83 6.51
N HIS A 517 21.61 -2.77 6.75
CA HIS A 517 22.97 -2.50 7.23
C HIS A 517 23.09 -2.02 8.70
N HIS A 518 22.01 -2.05 9.49
CA HIS A 518 22.02 -1.59 10.90
C HIS A 518 22.10 -2.72 11.94
N GLU A 519 22.58 -3.89 11.53
CA GLU A 519 22.67 -5.10 12.37
C GLU A 519 23.46 -4.94 13.67
N HIS A 520 24.35 -3.93 13.75
CA HIS A 520 25.16 -3.65 14.94
C HIS A 520 24.36 -3.04 16.10
N ILE A 521 23.15 -2.56 15.81
CA ILE A 521 22.21 -1.95 16.77
C ILE A 521 21.11 -2.95 17.16
N LEU A 522 21.09 -4.15 16.56
CA LEU A 522 20.11 -5.16 16.91
C LEU A 522 20.22 -5.49 18.40
N PRO A 523 19.09 -5.63 19.11
CA PRO A 523 19.10 -6.04 20.50
C PRO A 523 19.76 -7.43 20.61
N LYS A 524 20.57 -7.59 21.65
CA LYS A 524 21.24 -8.87 21.94
C LYS A 524 20.20 -9.96 22.20
N LYS A 525 20.56 -11.20 21.85
CA LYS A 525 19.72 -12.35 22.22
C LYS A 525 19.68 -12.48 23.73
N LEU A 526 18.50 -12.75 24.28
CA LEU A 526 18.31 -12.97 25.71
C LEU A 526 19.16 -14.16 26.19
N THR A 527 19.98 -13.94 27.21
CA THR A 527 20.71 -14.99 27.94
C THR A 527 19.86 -15.49 29.10
N GLU A 528 20.09 -16.73 29.57
CA GLU A 528 19.38 -17.26 30.75
C GLU A 528 19.58 -16.40 32.01
N ASP A 529 20.80 -15.86 32.20
CA ASP A 529 21.11 -14.94 33.32
C ASP A 529 20.32 -13.62 33.23
N ASP A 530 20.21 -13.06 32.02
CA ASP A 530 19.45 -11.83 31.77
C ASP A 530 17.94 -12.07 31.97
N ALA A 531 17.45 -13.25 31.59
CA ALA A 531 16.06 -13.66 31.80
C ALA A 531 15.72 -13.74 33.30
N MET A 532 16.61 -14.33 34.11
CA MET A 532 16.43 -14.37 35.57
C MET A 532 16.41 -12.98 36.20
N GLY A 533 17.26 -12.06 35.71
CA GLY A 533 17.26 -10.66 36.16
C GLY A 533 15.95 -9.94 35.86
N LEU A 534 15.40 -10.11 34.65
CA LEU A 534 14.12 -9.52 34.26
C LEU A 534 12.93 -10.15 35.01
N GLU A 535 12.97 -11.45 35.30
CA GLU A 535 11.95 -12.09 36.16
C GLU A 535 11.96 -11.51 37.58
N GLN A 536 13.15 -11.22 38.12
CA GLN A 536 13.28 -10.57 39.40
C GLN A 536 12.74 -9.12 39.35
N GLU A 537 13.02 -8.37 38.29
CA GLU A 537 12.49 -7.03 38.09
C GLU A 537 10.95 -7.00 37.96
N ILE A 538 10.35 -8.02 37.35
CA ILE A 538 8.88 -8.19 37.31
C ILE A 538 8.31 -8.41 38.72
N ASN A 539 9.00 -9.20 39.55
CA ASN A 539 8.55 -9.47 40.92
C ASN A 539 8.70 -8.25 41.84
N ASP A 540 9.70 -7.41 41.56
CA ASP A 540 10.00 -6.19 42.33
C ASP A 540 9.21 -4.97 41.82
N ALA A 541 8.55 -5.05 40.65
CA ALA A 541 7.82 -3.94 40.06
C ALA A 541 6.47 -3.64 40.76
N ASP A 542 6.29 -2.37 41.12
CA ASP A 542 5.06 -1.89 41.75
C ASP A 542 3.93 -1.67 40.72
N GLY A 543 2.81 -2.37 40.92
CA GLY A 543 1.53 -2.15 40.23
C GLY A 543 1.23 -3.11 39.08
N THR A 544 -0.06 -3.45 38.92
CA THR A 544 -0.55 -4.35 37.86
C THR A 544 -0.24 -3.91 36.42
N PRO A 545 -0.22 -2.62 36.02
CA PRO A 545 0.08 -2.28 34.63
C PRO A 545 1.57 -2.46 34.29
N ASN A 546 2.47 -2.14 35.22
CA ASN A 546 3.91 -2.24 35.00
C ASN A 546 4.37 -3.70 34.95
N THR A 547 3.84 -4.54 35.85
CA THR A 547 4.13 -5.98 35.82
C THR A 547 3.67 -6.64 34.52
N ILE A 548 2.50 -6.26 33.99
CA ILE A 548 2.00 -6.77 32.71
C ILE A 548 2.86 -6.29 31.53
N GLN A 549 3.35 -5.05 31.56
CA GLN A 549 4.23 -4.53 30.51
C GLN A 549 5.58 -5.26 30.50
N LEU A 550 6.22 -5.39 31.66
CA LEU A 550 7.49 -6.10 31.81
C LEU A 550 7.36 -7.58 31.46
N ALA A 551 6.26 -8.24 31.88
CA ALA A 551 6.00 -9.63 31.51
C ALA A 551 5.87 -9.82 29.99
N ARG A 552 5.19 -8.90 29.29
CA ARG A 552 5.10 -8.92 27.83
C ARG A 552 6.45 -8.68 27.16
N GLU A 553 7.24 -7.76 27.69
CA GLU A 553 8.59 -7.48 27.19
C GLU A 553 9.49 -8.71 27.35
N LEU A 554 9.40 -9.40 28.49
CA LEU A 554 10.12 -10.65 28.73
C LEU A 554 9.68 -11.74 27.75
N GLU A 555 8.37 -11.94 27.55
CA GLU A 555 7.84 -12.89 26.57
C GLU A 555 8.35 -12.58 25.16
N GLN A 556 8.39 -11.30 24.79
CA GLN A 556 8.88 -10.84 23.50
C GLN A 556 10.39 -11.11 23.34
N LEU A 557 11.20 -10.82 24.35
CA LEU A 557 12.64 -11.10 24.35
C LEU A 557 12.92 -12.61 24.30
N ARG A 558 12.10 -13.44 24.95
CA ARG A 558 12.17 -14.90 24.86
C ARG A 558 11.92 -15.42 23.45
N ARG A 559 10.97 -14.81 22.74
CA ARG A 559 10.63 -15.16 21.35
C ARG A 559 11.56 -14.55 20.31
N ASP A 560 12.46 -13.66 20.74
CA ASP A 560 13.38 -12.95 19.85
C ASP A 560 12.66 -12.05 18.83
N GLU A 561 11.64 -11.33 19.28
CA GLU A 561 10.78 -10.49 18.44
C GLU A 561 10.98 -9.00 18.71
N THR A 562 10.78 -8.16 17.69
CA THR A 562 10.64 -6.69 17.82
C THR A 562 9.27 -6.24 17.35
N ASN A 563 8.76 -5.12 17.87
CA ASN A 563 7.46 -4.60 17.49
C ASN A 563 7.57 -3.39 16.56
N ILE A 564 6.79 -3.39 15.48
CA ILE A 564 6.42 -2.16 14.75
C ILE A 564 5.12 -1.65 15.34
N LYS A 565 5.05 -0.35 15.66
CA LYS A 565 3.82 0.25 16.19
C LYS A 565 3.02 0.86 15.03
N ILE A 566 1.77 0.41 14.87
CA ILE A 566 0.83 0.98 13.91
C ILE A 566 -0.33 1.59 14.69
N SER A 567 -0.63 2.85 14.42
CA SER A 567 -1.82 3.52 14.94
C SER A 567 -2.60 4.06 13.77
N ALA A 568 -3.85 3.64 13.59
CA ALA A 568 -4.72 4.11 12.53
C ALA A 568 -6.03 4.61 13.13
N HIS A 569 -6.44 5.83 12.81
CA HIS A 569 -7.73 6.37 13.22
C HIS A 569 -8.55 6.78 12.00
N ALA A 570 -9.86 6.54 12.06
CA ALA A 570 -10.83 7.00 11.10
C ALA A 570 -11.62 8.15 11.71
N HIS A 571 -11.86 9.18 10.91
CA HIS A 571 -12.59 10.37 11.29
C HIS A 571 -14.09 10.21 10.99
N LEU A 572 -14.93 10.64 11.93
CA LEU A 572 -16.38 10.71 11.79
C LEU A 572 -16.80 12.07 11.18
N PRO A 573 -17.95 12.16 10.47
CA PRO A 573 -19.10 11.25 10.47
C PRO A 573 -19.00 10.11 9.46
N ALA A 574 -19.69 9.01 9.77
CA ALA A 574 -19.89 7.88 8.87
C ALA A 574 -21.35 7.85 8.39
N VAL A 575 -21.56 7.97 7.07
CA VAL A 575 -22.88 7.95 6.43
C VAL A 575 -23.00 6.71 5.58
N PHE A 576 -24.10 5.97 5.74
CA PHE A 576 -24.37 4.72 5.04
C PHE A 576 -25.75 4.76 4.40
N ASP A 577 -25.84 4.29 3.16
CA ASP A 577 -27.12 4.18 2.47
C ASP A 577 -27.98 3.03 3.04
N GLN A 578 -29.30 3.22 3.02
CA GLN A 578 -30.26 2.24 3.54
C GLN A 578 -30.22 0.91 2.77
N ALA A 579 -29.89 0.93 1.47
CA ALA A 579 -29.78 -0.30 0.68
C ALA A 579 -28.63 -1.18 1.19
N LEU A 580 -27.47 -0.59 1.52
CA LEU A 580 -26.35 -1.30 2.12
C LEU A 580 -26.69 -1.84 3.49
N LEU A 581 -27.37 -1.06 4.33
CA LEU A 581 -27.79 -1.53 5.66
C LEU A 581 -28.72 -2.75 5.56
N ASN A 582 -29.64 -2.73 4.61
CA ASN A 582 -30.53 -3.86 4.35
C ASN A 582 -29.77 -5.08 3.83
N PHE A 583 -28.71 -4.89 3.05
CA PHE A 583 -27.82 -5.94 2.59
C PHE A 583 -27.01 -6.55 3.75
N VAL A 584 -26.35 -5.72 4.56
CA VAL A 584 -25.56 -6.16 5.73
C VAL A 584 -26.44 -6.93 6.72
N ALA A 585 -27.66 -6.46 6.98
CA ALA A 585 -28.61 -7.18 7.82
C ALA A 585 -29.00 -8.55 7.24
N ALA A 586 -29.20 -8.64 5.93
CA ALA A 586 -29.49 -9.91 5.25
C ALA A 586 -28.29 -10.87 5.31
N LEU A 587 -27.07 -10.36 5.17
CA LEU A 587 -25.83 -11.14 5.28
C LEU A 587 -25.66 -11.71 6.70
N VAL A 588 -25.75 -10.86 7.72
CA VAL A 588 -25.67 -11.29 9.13
C VAL A 588 -26.72 -12.33 9.46
N LYS A 589 -27.94 -12.16 8.93
CA LYS A 589 -29.00 -13.16 9.06
C LYS A 589 -28.61 -14.49 8.42
N ALA A 590 -28.13 -14.46 7.18
CA ALA A 590 -27.71 -15.67 6.47
C ALA A 590 -26.59 -16.40 7.24
N THR A 591 -25.56 -15.68 7.68
CA THR A 591 -24.48 -16.26 8.50
C THR A 591 -25.00 -16.88 9.78
N LYS A 592 -25.93 -16.22 10.49
CA LYS A 592 -26.48 -16.75 11.74
C LYS A 592 -27.31 -18.02 11.52
N ILE A 593 -28.09 -18.07 10.43
CA ILE A 593 -28.88 -19.27 10.08
C ILE A 593 -27.93 -20.43 9.75
N ILE A 594 -26.87 -20.18 8.98
CA ILE A 594 -25.86 -21.18 8.62
C ILE A 594 -25.12 -21.70 9.87
N GLU A 595 -24.75 -20.82 10.81
CA GLU A 595 -24.16 -21.23 12.10
C GLU A 595 -25.11 -22.15 12.88
N MET A 596 -26.40 -21.81 12.96
CA MET A 596 -27.39 -22.63 13.65
C MET A 596 -27.61 -23.99 12.98
N GLU A 597 -27.58 -24.05 11.64
CA GLU A 597 -27.70 -25.29 10.89
C GLU A 597 -26.47 -26.17 11.08
N LYS A 598 -25.27 -25.58 11.07
CA LYS A 598 -24.02 -26.29 11.39
C LYS A 598 -24.02 -26.86 12.81
N ASP A 599 -24.47 -26.09 13.80
CA ASP A 599 -24.63 -26.57 15.18
C ASP A 599 -25.64 -27.73 15.25
N HIS A 600 -26.71 -27.67 14.44
CA HIS A 600 -27.70 -28.75 14.37
C HIS A 600 -27.12 -30.02 13.74
N GLU A 601 -26.37 -29.89 12.65
CA GLU A 601 -25.67 -31.02 12.01
C GLU A 601 -24.66 -31.66 12.97
N GLU A 602 -23.84 -30.87 13.68
CA GLU A 602 -22.91 -31.41 14.69
C GLU A 602 -23.63 -32.15 15.82
N LEU A 603 -24.79 -31.65 16.27
CA LEU A 603 -25.59 -32.32 17.29
C LEU A 603 -26.24 -33.61 16.77
N VAL A 604 -26.68 -33.62 15.51
CA VAL A 604 -27.24 -34.82 14.87
C VAL A 604 -26.15 -35.89 14.69
N LEU A 605 -24.94 -35.49 14.28
CA LEU A 605 -23.79 -36.38 14.15
C LEU A 605 -23.36 -36.93 15.52
N LYS A 606 -23.17 -36.08 16.53
CA LYS A 606 -22.88 -36.53 17.92
C LYS A 606 -23.96 -37.47 18.45
N ARG A 607 -25.23 -37.22 18.13
CA ARG A 607 -26.33 -38.09 18.53
C ARG A 607 -26.30 -39.43 17.80
N ALA A 608 -25.98 -39.43 16.51
CA ALA A 608 -25.80 -40.66 15.73
C ALA A 608 -24.63 -41.49 16.28
N GLU A 609 -23.49 -40.86 16.58
CA GLU A 609 -22.34 -41.52 17.22
C GLU A 609 -22.71 -42.11 18.58
N THR A 610 -23.45 -41.38 19.43
CA THR A 610 -23.91 -41.92 20.71
C THR A 610 -24.90 -43.07 20.55
N LEU A 611 -25.76 -43.04 19.53
CA LEU A 611 -26.72 -44.12 19.24
C LEU A 611 -26.02 -45.35 18.65
N GLU A 612 -24.98 -45.18 17.84
CA GLU A 612 -24.13 -46.26 17.35
C GLU A 612 -23.37 -46.90 18.51
N PHE A 613 -22.76 -46.10 19.38
CA PHE A 613 -22.10 -46.58 20.60
C PHE A 613 -23.07 -47.33 21.54
N GLU A 614 -24.29 -46.83 21.72
CA GLU A 614 -25.32 -47.49 22.55
C GLU A 614 -25.81 -48.81 21.93
N ASN A 615 -25.92 -48.88 20.59
CA ASN A 615 -26.24 -50.12 19.88
C ASN A 615 -25.10 -51.14 19.92
N GLU A 616 -23.85 -50.68 19.96
CA GLU A 616 -22.67 -51.53 20.11
C GLU A 616 -22.58 -52.11 21.53
N LEU A 617 -22.91 -51.31 22.56
CA LEU A 617 -23.03 -51.76 23.95
C LEU A 617 -24.15 -52.80 24.14
N ARG A 618 -25.30 -52.64 23.46
CA ARG A 618 -26.39 -53.63 23.48
C ARG A 618 -26.03 -54.93 22.76
N ARG A 619 -25.13 -54.89 21.77
CA ARG A 619 -24.58 -56.10 21.13
C ARG A 619 -23.62 -56.85 22.05
N THR A 620 -22.91 -56.17 22.94
CA THR A 620 -22.04 -56.83 23.93
C THR A 620 -22.80 -57.45 25.10
N ASP A 621 -23.96 -56.89 25.50
CA ASP A 621 -24.81 -57.46 26.56
C ASP A 621 -25.64 -58.69 26.13
N SER A 622 -25.72 -58.98 24.83
CA SER A 622 -26.42 -60.15 24.29
C SER A 622 -25.52 -61.38 24.07
N ALA A 623 -24.28 -61.34 24.56
CA ALA A 623 -23.32 -62.44 24.53
C ALA A 623 -22.90 -62.87 25.95
N ALA A 624 -23.84 -63.34 26.76
CA ALA A 624 -23.58 -64.13 27.98
C ALA A 624 -24.44 -65.40 27.95
N PRO A 625 -23.86 -66.62 28.07
CA PRO A 625 -24.61 -67.86 27.95
C PRO A 625 -25.24 -68.31 29.27
N ASP A 626 -26.37 -69.02 29.14
CA ASP A 626 -27.18 -69.64 30.19
C ASP A 626 -26.38 -70.42 31.25
N SER A 627 -26.80 -70.30 32.52
CA SER A 627 -26.80 -71.45 33.43
C SER A 627 -27.80 -71.34 34.61
N ILE A 628 -28.79 -72.25 34.57
CA ILE A 628 -29.17 -73.19 35.66
C ILE A 628 -30.13 -72.73 36.80
N SER A 629 -31.40 -73.12 36.64
CA SER A 629 -32.32 -73.78 37.62
C SER A 629 -32.87 -72.93 38.81
N ILE A 630 -34.05 -73.14 39.41
CA ILE A 630 -34.85 -74.33 39.79
C ILE A 630 -36.35 -73.93 39.91
N ALA A 631 -37.22 -74.94 39.75
CA ALA A 631 -38.66 -75.06 40.04
C ALA A 631 -39.20 -74.22 41.24
N SER A 632 -40.50 -73.92 41.39
CA SER A 632 -41.64 -74.85 41.41
C SER A 632 -42.98 -74.10 41.61
N THR A 633 -43.99 -74.57 40.85
CA THR A 633 -45.38 -74.89 41.24
C THR A 633 -46.25 -73.92 42.07
N ASP A 634 -47.41 -73.63 41.48
CA ASP A 634 -48.62 -73.02 42.07
C ASP A 634 -49.14 -73.73 43.33
N THR A 635 -49.75 -72.98 44.24
CA THR A 635 -51.07 -73.33 44.84
C THR A 635 -51.74 -72.12 45.47
N ALA A 636 -53.07 -72.19 45.50
CA ALA A 636 -54.02 -71.14 45.82
C ALA A 636 -54.37 -71.00 47.31
N ASP A 637 -54.90 -69.82 47.61
CA ASP A 637 -56.07 -69.53 48.44
C ASP A 637 -56.06 -69.65 50.00
N THR A 638 -56.18 -68.45 50.60
CA THR A 638 -57.13 -67.98 51.64
C THR A 638 -57.11 -68.41 53.13
N ILE A 639 -57.56 -67.43 53.94
CA ILE A 639 -58.03 -67.43 55.35
C ILE A 639 -56.93 -67.21 56.42
N ASP A 640 -56.69 -66.04 57.02
CA ASP A 640 -57.50 -65.03 57.76
C ASP A 640 -57.48 -65.23 59.30
N SER A 641 -57.51 -64.08 59.99
CA SER A 641 -57.74 -63.79 61.42
C SER A 641 -56.55 -63.36 62.33
N THR A 642 -56.49 -62.02 62.53
CA THR A 642 -56.48 -61.26 63.81
C THR A 642 -55.37 -61.54 64.85
N THR A 643 -54.65 -60.59 65.47
CA THR A 643 -54.97 -59.20 65.84
C THR A 643 -53.72 -58.48 66.38
N SER A 644 -53.76 -57.14 66.31
CA SER A 644 -53.06 -56.12 67.14
C SER A 644 -51.52 -56.01 67.12
N THR A 645 -50.97 -54.92 66.55
CA THR A 645 -50.52 -53.71 67.26
C THR A 645 -50.07 -52.60 66.25
N MET A 646 -50.44 -51.35 66.54
CA MET A 646 -50.29 -50.03 65.87
C MET A 646 -49.21 -49.83 64.77
N GLN A 647 -49.54 -49.49 63.50
CA GLN A 647 -49.82 -48.16 62.87
C GLN A 647 -48.63 -47.17 62.74
N THR A 648 -48.09 -47.01 61.52
CA THR A 648 -48.13 -45.77 60.69
C THR A 648 -47.66 -46.01 59.22
N THR A 649 -48.61 -45.87 58.29
CA THR A 649 -48.59 -45.51 56.84
C THR A 649 -47.59 -46.13 55.83
N SER A 650 -48.16 -46.94 54.93
CA SER A 650 -47.56 -47.66 53.80
C SER A 650 -47.50 -46.90 52.46
N PRO A 651 -46.58 -47.28 51.53
CA PRO A 651 -46.41 -46.70 50.19
C PRO A 651 -47.15 -47.51 49.11
N LYS A 652 -48.40 -47.16 48.80
CA LYS A 652 -49.13 -47.71 47.63
C LYS A 652 -49.59 -46.65 46.60
N SER A 653 -49.27 -45.38 46.84
CA SER A 653 -49.58 -44.28 45.91
C SER A 653 -48.52 -44.10 44.81
N PHE A 654 -47.26 -44.43 45.10
CA PHE A 654 -46.13 -44.12 44.21
C PHE A 654 -46.02 -45.03 42.97
N ASN A 655 -46.28 -46.33 43.11
CA ASN A 655 -46.22 -47.26 41.96
C ASN A 655 -47.37 -47.09 40.96
N LYS A 656 -48.52 -46.55 41.40
CA LYS A 656 -49.63 -46.20 40.51
C LYS A 656 -49.40 -44.84 39.84
N PHE A 657 -48.68 -43.92 40.50
CA PHE A 657 -48.23 -42.65 39.93
C PHE A 657 -47.14 -42.85 38.87
N MET A 658 -46.13 -43.68 39.13
CA MET A 658 -45.05 -43.97 38.17
C MET A 658 -45.55 -44.63 36.88
N ARG A 659 -46.47 -45.60 36.95
CA ARG A 659 -47.06 -46.22 35.74
C ARG A 659 -48.01 -45.30 34.96
N LYS A 660 -48.55 -44.25 35.58
CA LYS A 660 -49.41 -43.25 34.91
C LYS A 660 -48.59 -42.11 34.30
N MET A 661 -47.45 -41.79 34.92
CA MET A 661 -46.46 -40.83 34.42
C MET A 661 -45.70 -41.39 33.20
N ASP A 662 -45.39 -42.69 33.19
CA ASP A 662 -44.72 -43.36 32.06
C ASP A 662 -45.58 -43.48 30.79
N ARG A 663 -46.92 -43.55 30.94
CA ARG A 663 -47.86 -43.48 29.82
C ARG A 663 -48.17 -42.05 29.38
N GLY A 664 -48.22 -41.09 30.31
CA GLY A 664 -48.41 -39.66 30.02
C GLY A 664 -47.22 -39.04 29.26
N PHE A 665 -45.99 -39.48 29.52
CA PHE A 665 -44.80 -39.01 28.82
C PHE A 665 -44.61 -39.64 27.43
N LYS A 666 -45.14 -40.85 27.19
CA LYS A 666 -45.02 -41.52 25.89
C LYS A 666 -46.00 -40.99 24.84
N ASP A 667 -47.21 -40.58 25.24
CA ASP A 667 -48.22 -40.02 24.32
C ASP A 667 -48.10 -38.50 24.10
N MET A 668 -47.37 -37.77 24.96
CA MET A 668 -47.04 -36.34 24.73
C MET A 668 -45.84 -36.13 23.80
N ASN A 669 -44.96 -37.12 23.65
CA ASN A 669 -43.71 -36.97 22.89
C ASN A 669 -43.87 -37.18 21.37
N THR A 670 -44.97 -37.78 20.92
CA THR A 670 -45.26 -38.00 19.49
C THR A 670 -46.17 -36.92 18.90
N ASN A 671 -47.21 -36.49 19.63
CA ASN A 671 -48.16 -35.46 19.15
C ASN A 671 -47.68 -34.01 19.32
N MET A 672 -46.71 -33.74 20.21
CA MET A 672 -46.10 -32.41 20.35
C MET A 672 -44.93 -32.19 19.36
N LYS A 673 -44.34 -33.28 18.85
CA LYS A 673 -43.15 -33.27 18.00
C LYS A 673 -43.46 -33.02 16.52
N ASP A 674 -44.68 -33.28 16.06
CA ASP A 674 -45.12 -32.97 14.70
C ASP A 674 -45.85 -31.61 14.58
N GLY A 675 -46.45 -31.10 15.66
CA GLY A 675 -47.07 -29.77 15.70
C GLY A 675 -46.08 -28.60 15.84
N MET A 676 -44.97 -28.78 16.57
CA MET A 676 -43.92 -27.76 16.73
C MET A 676 -42.90 -27.73 15.58
N ARG A 677 -42.83 -28.79 14.77
CA ARG A 677 -41.84 -28.92 13.69
C ARG A 677 -42.28 -28.34 12.34
N LYS A 678 -43.55 -27.92 12.21
CA LYS A 678 -44.11 -27.52 10.89
C LYS A 678 -44.76 -26.13 10.78
N ALA A 679 -44.95 -25.34 11.86
CA ALA A 679 -45.68 -24.06 11.72
C ALA A 679 -45.27 -22.85 12.58
N GLY A 680 -44.53 -22.97 13.69
CA GLY A 680 -44.44 -21.87 14.67
C GLY A 680 -43.06 -21.32 15.03
N ILE A 681 -42.00 -22.11 14.94
CA ILE A 681 -40.73 -21.76 15.59
C ILE A 681 -39.70 -21.18 14.60
N ASN A 682 -39.75 -21.55 13.32
CA ASN A 682 -38.84 -20.98 12.32
C ASN A 682 -39.32 -19.62 11.79
N THR A 683 -40.63 -19.43 11.60
CA THR A 683 -41.18 -18.18 11.04
C THR A 683 -41.26 -17.04 12.06
N VAL A 684 -41.61 -17.32 13.31
CA VAL A 684 -41.79 -16.28 14.35
C VAL A 684 -40.45 -15.83 14.93
N ASN A 685 -39.48 -16.73 15.12
CA ASN A 685 -38.14 -16.33 15.54
C ASN A 685 -37.35 -15.66 14.43
N ALA A 686 -37.48 -16.07 13.16
CA ALA A 686 -36.77 -15.41 12.05
C ALA A 686 -37.31 -14.00 11.72
N VAL A 687 -38.63 -13.79 11.79
CA VAL A 687 -39.26 -12.48 11.53
C VAL A 687 -39.12 -11.52 12.73
N ALA A 688 -39.14 -12.05 13.96
CA ALA A 688 -38.81 -11.27 15.14
C ALA A 688 -37.32 -10.89 15.19
N ASN A 689 -36.43 -11.77 14.69
CA ASN A 689 -34.99 -11.50 14.60
C ASN A 689 -34.66 -10.32 13.66
N ASP A 690 -35.36 -10.23 12.53
CA ASP A 690 -35.06 -9.19 11.53
C ASP A 690 -35.36 -7.78 12.05
N ARG A 691 -36.46 -7.61 12.81
CA ARG A 691 -36.86 -6.29 13.33
C ARG A 691 -35.95 -5.78 14.43
N TRP A 692 -35.43 -6.64 15.32
CA TRP A 692 -34.54 -6.16 16.39
C TRP A 692 -33.12 -5.90 15.86
N ILE A 693 -32.57 -6.74 14.97
CA ILE A 693 -31.24 -6.50 14.35
C ILE A 693 -31.29 -5.20 13.55
N ALA A 694 -32.29 -5.02 12.69
CA ALA A 694 -32.45 -3.77 11.93
C ALA A 694 -32.62 -2.54 12.85
N LYS A 695 -33.32 -2.69 13.98
CA LYS A 695 -33.47 -1.62 14.98
C LYS A 695 -32.17 -1.31 15.73
N ILE A 696 -31.35 -2.31 16.05
CA ILE A 696 -30.04 -2.12 16.69
C ILE A 696 -29.07 -1.48 15.70
N VAL A 697 -28.93 -2.02 14.49
CA VAL A 697 -28.06 -1.48 13.44
C VAL A 697 -28.47 -0.04 13.12
N GLY A 698 -29.77 0.22 12.93
CA GLY A 698 -30.27 1.57 12.69
C GLY A 698 -30.03 2.54 13.85
N ASN A 699 -30.10 2.08 15.11
CA ASN A 699 -29.81 2.90 16.28
C ASN A 699 -28.31 3.19 16.44
N ILE A 700 -27.44 2.21 16.16
CA ILE A 700 -25.98 2.40 16.17
C ILE A 700 -25.57 3.37 15.07
N MET A 701 -26.11 3.21 13.86
CA MET A 701 -25.79 4.09 12.73
C MET A 701 -26.27 5.52 12.94
N ARG A 702 -27.48 5.75 13.45
CA ARG A 702 -27.92 7.11 13.81
C ARG A 702 -27.04 7.76 14.88
N LYS A 703 -26.43 6.95 15.76
CA LYS A 703 -25.46 7.45 16.74
C LYS A 703 -24.11 7.75 16.08
N MET A 704 -23.66 6.93 15.13
CA MET A 704 -22.43 7.17 14.37
C MET A 704 -22.53 8.37 13.41
N GLU A 705 -23.71 8.62 12.85
CA GLU A 705 -23.99 9.78 11.98
C GLU A 705 -23.92 11.10 12.77
N LYS A 706 -24.31 11.09 14.05
CA LYS A 706 -24.23 12.25 14.94
C LYS A 706 -22.93 12.32 15.75
N ALA A 707 -22.15 11.25 15.74
CA ALA A 707 -20.89 11.20 16.47
C ALA A 707 -19.85 12.03 15.72
N GLN A 708 -19.12 12.84 16.48
CA GLN A 708 -17.97 13.59 16.02
C GLN A 708 -16.76 13.12 16.83
N GLY A 709 -15.63 12.89 16.15
CA GLY A 709 -14.40 12.42 16.77
C GLY A 709 -13.73 11.32 15.96
N ASP A 710 -12.67 10.77 16.53
CA ASP A 710 -11.79 9.80 15.88
C ASP A 710 -11.98 8.43 16.53
N VAL A 711 -12.13 7.40 15.70
CA VAL A 711 -12.18 6.01 16.14
C VAL A 711 -10.98 5.31 15.54
N GLY A 712 -10.12 4.73 16.38
CA GLY A 712 -8.95 4.06 15.84
C GLY A 712 -8.39 2.97 16.72
N TYR A 713 -7.46 2.26 16.12
CA TYR A 713 -6.77 1.12 16.68
C TYR A 713 -5.28 1.42 16.71
N SER A 714 -4.64 1.16 17.85
CA SER A 714 -3.19 1.16 17.98
C SER A 714 -2.76 -0.24 18.38
N GLY A 715 -1.87 -0.83 17.59
CA GLY A 715 -1.39 -2.19 17.77
C GLY A 715 0.11 -2.30 17.53
N LEU A 716 0.68 -3.37 18.08
CA LEU A 716 2.07 -3.77 17.87
C LEU A 716 2.09 -4.96 16.91
N ILE A 717 2.92 -4.90 15.89
CA ILE A 717 3.16 -6.00 14.96
C ILE A 717 4.50 -6.64 15.32
N PRO A 718 4.51 -7.89 15.84
CA PRO A 718 5.76 -8.58 16.15
C PRO A 718 6.48 -9.02 14.87
N ILE A 719 7.80 -8.87 14.87
CA ILE A 719 8.73 -9.23 13.81
C ILE A 719 9.84 -10.08 14.41
N GLU A 720 10.01 -11.28 13.89
CA GLU A 720 11.10 -12.17 14.28
C GLU A 720 12.46 -11.60 13.86
N LEU A 721 13.38 -11.46 14.83
CA LEU A 721 14.73 -10.95 14.58
C LEU A 721 15.67 -12.00 13.98
N ALA A 722 15.28 -13.27 13.98
CA ALA A 722 16.08 -14.39 13.48
C ALA A 722 16.54 -14.17 12.02
N TYR A 723 15.66 -13.68 11.16
CA TYR A 723 15.97 -13.37 9.76
C TYR A 723 17.07 -12.29 9.63
N TYR A 724 16.94 -11.20 10.41
CA TYR A 724 17.90 -10.09 10.39
C TYR A 724 19.26 -10.48 10.96
N ARG A 725 19.28 -11.36 11.96
CA ARG A 725 20.51 -11.92 12.53
C ARG A 725 21.21 -12.88 11.59
N ALA A 726 20.47 -13.73 10.87
CA ALA A 726 21.05 -14.65 9.88
C ALA A 726 21.68 -13.90 8.70
N ARG A 727 21.11 -12.75 8.34
CA ARG A 727 21.61 -11.88 7.28
C ARG A 727 22.73 -10.95 7.74
N ALA A 728 23.05 -10.96 9.04
CA ALA A 728 24.05 -10.06 9.59
C ALA A 728 25.45 -10.43 9.12
N GLU A 729 26.10 -9.55 8.36
CA GLU A 729 27.44 -9.80 7.86
C GLU A 729 28.48 -9.54 8.97
N PRO A 730 29.49 -10.42 9.14
CA PRO A 730 30.51 -10.26 10.19
C PRO A 730 31.50 -9.12 9.93
N GLU A 731 31.37 -8.37 8.82
CA GLU A 731 32.29 -7.29 8.47
C GLU A 731 32.20 -6.13 9.49
N LYS A 732 33.36 -5.71 10.02
CA LYS A 732 33.46 -4.58 10.95
C LYS A 732 33.08 -3.26 10.25
N LYS A 733 32.12 -2.55 10.83
CA LYS A 733 31.70 -1.20 10.40
C LYS A 733 32.76 -0.18 10.79
N LEU A 734 33.02 0.80 9.92
CA LEU A 734 34.06 1.81 10.14
C LEU A 734 33.63 2.87 11.15
N LEU A 735 32.33 3.16 11.20
CA LEU A 735 31.68 4.07 12.15
C LEU A 735 30.38 3.42 12.61
N PRO A 736 30.20 3.17 13.93
CA PRO A 736 28.92 2.75 14.48
C PRO A 736 27.87 3.87 14.39
#